data_AF-A0A6J4V7R9-F1
#
_entry.id   AF-A0A6J4V7R9-F1
#
_cell.length_a   1.000
_cell.length_b   1.000
_cell.length_c   1.000
_cell.angle_alpha   90.00
_cell.angle_beta   90.00
_cell.angle_gamma   90.00
#
_symmetry.space_group_name_H-M   'P 1'
#
loop_
_entity.id
_entity.type
_entity.pdbx_description
1 polymer ?
#
loop_
_entity_poly.entity_id
_entity_poly.type
_entity_poly.pdbx_seq_one_letter_code
_entity_poly.pdbx_strand_id
1 'polypeptide(L)'
;MPDGATTVTGQAAAFAPGGSGVGASVPHPVPTPPGTGRGPGGYRPIDDYALIGDAQGAALVAGDGGVDWLCLPDFDSPPLLCRILDADRGGYLAIHPSAPTRRAQRSYRPSSAVLETTLELDQPEGGDGAWAPDGAAPALRLTDTLPVAMGDPSPLDGVWAGRPRHRLLRLVDAVGGPIEAVLEARLGFDFAVTPATVELVPGRGALVTDGGDRWLALVWHGTLEVVAPGEVRGTLTVRPGATAACVLDLSADEDEARAVLAAGPAGVRAPAGPDRLPRGVDGVGGDLLLDRAWAGQVEETDEAWRRWASAISVAGPYAEDLRRSAITLKLLTHERTGAIVAAPTTSLPETIGGVRNWDYRYCWLRDATFTLYALLLLGDRTAADNFWGWVERTCAGEPPERLQIMYGVRGERELTERELGHLSGYRDSRPVRVGNGAFDQRQTDVYGELLDAFWFYYCRTTAPDATPRIRGDVWELMRATADYICAVWREPDQGLWEIRGAPLHHVYSKVMCWVGLDRAIRMATRVTLPCDLDRWRAERDAIRTEILERGFNPRVGAFTMAYGVDALDASALRMPLVGFLPADDPRMRATIDSIQADLSVDGLVLRYRAEDNLPGAEGAFSICTFWLIDCLTALGRIDEAKVLFDRMLGYANDLGLFAEQVDPATGAALGNFPQAFTHLALIDAGVDLTAALARRAAVAGGMTERASTVAEAPAPSGGN
;
A
#
# COMPACT_ATOMS: atom_id res chain seq x y z
N MET A 1 -25.77 52.80 -35.61
CA MET A 1 -26.59 52.50 -36.80
C MET A 1 -25.73 52.12 -38.02
N PRO A 2 -25.46 50.82 -38.21
CA PRO A 2 -25.59 49.81 -37.15
C PRO A 2 -24.42 48.82 -37.11
N ASP A 3 -24.23 48.01 -36.09
CA ASP A 3 -24.55 47.99 -34.65
C ASP A 3 -23.98 46.64 -34.17
N GLY A 4 -23.46 46.58 -32.94
CA GLY A 4 -23.04 45.31 -32.36
C GLY A 4 -21.98 45.42 -31.27
N ALA A 5 -22.09 46.42 -30.39
CA ALA A 5 -21.36 46.45 -29.14
C ALA A 5 -22.02 45.48 -28.15
N THR A 6 -21.26 44.53 -27.61
CA THR A 6 -21.60 43.84 -26.36
C THR A 6 -20.51 44.13 -25.34
N THR A 7 -20.73 45.20 -24.59
CA THR A 7 -20.12 45.48 -23.29
C THR A 7 -20.31 44.29 -22.36
N VAL A 8 -19.24 43.59 -22.03
CA VAL A 8 -19.20 42.66 -20.90
C VAL A 8 -18.95 43.50 -19.65
N THR A 9 -20.04 43.93 -19.01
CA THR A 9 -20.02 44.48 -17.66
C THR A 9 -19.69 43.36 -16.68
N GLY A 10 -18.59 43.51 -15.96
CA GLY A 10 -18.25 42.65 -14.83
C GLY A 10 -19.34 42.72 -13.75
N GLN A 11 -19.97 41.58 -13.50
CA GLN A 11 -20.67 41.32 -12.25
C GLN A 11 -19.77 40.40 -11.43
N ALA A 12 -19.15 40.98 -10.41
CA ALA A 12 -18.68 40.24 -9.26
C ALA A 12 -19.89 39.51 -8.66
N ALA A 13 -19.94 38.19 -8.80
CA ALA A 13 -20.87 37.37 -8.06
C ALA A 13 -20.41 37.36 -6.60
N ALA A 14 -21.09 38.14 -5.77
CA ALA A 14 -20.97 38.08 -4.33
C ALA A 14 -21.35 36.66 -3.88
N PHE A 15 -20.37 35.89 -3.40
CA PHE A 15 -20.63 34.68 -2.63
C PHE A 15 -21.38 35.09 -1.36
N ALA A 16 -22.67 34.76 -1.31
CA ALA A 16 -23.44 34.81 -0.08
C ALA A 16 -22.92 33.72 0.88
N PRO A 17 -22.78 33.99 2.18
CA PRO A 17 -22.38 32.98 3.15
C PRO A 17 -23.51 31.95 3.27
N GLY A 18 -23.31 30.76 2.70
CA GLY A 18 -24.20 29.63 2.85
C GLY A 18 -24.17 29.15 4.30
N GLY A 19 -25.29 29.31 4.99
CA GLY A 19 -25.46 28.90 6.37
C GLY A 19 -25.23 27.39 6.57
N SER A 20 -24.76 27.08 7.78
CA SER A 20 -24.64 25.76 8.39
C SER A 20 -25.90 24.90 8.16
N GLY A 21 -25.84 24.01 7.18
CA GLY A 21 -26.83 22.97 6.93
C GLY A 21 -26.25 21.60 7.26
N VAL A 22 -26.21 21.27 8.55
CA VAL A 22 -26.09 19.87 9.00
C VAL A 22 -27.43 19.22 8.67
N GLY A 23 -27.55 18.51 7.54
CA GLY A 23 -28.87 17.99 7.16
C GLY A 23 -29.05 17.40 5.77
N ALA A 24 -28.12 16.57 5.30
CA ALA A 24 -28.44 15.48 4.38
C ALA A 24 -27.37 14.40 4.58
N SER A 25 -27.75 13.24 5.11
CA SER A 25 -26.84 12.09 5.20
C SER A 25 -26.52 11.65 3.77
N VAL A 26 -25.35 12.04 3.26
CA VAL A 26 -24.76 11.32 2.13
C VAL A 26 -24.66 9.87 2.59
N PRO A 27 -25.27 8.90 1.87
CA PRO A 27 -25.22 7.50 2.29
C PRO A 27 -23.76 7.08 2.49
N HIS A 28 -23.48 6.40 3.61
CA HIS A 28 -22.16 5.84 3.84
C HIS A 28 -21.81 4.94 2.65
N PRO A 29 -20.64 5.12 2.03
CA PRO A 29 -20.20 4.23 0.97
C PRO A 29 -20.14 2.81 1.56
N VAL A 30 -20.70 1.85 0.81
CA VAL A 30 -20.69 0.44 1.18
C VAL A 30 -19.72 -0.25 0.24
N PRO A 31 -18.81 -1.11 0.74
CA PRO A 31 -17.88 -1.84 -0.11
C PRO A 31 -18.61 -2.55 -1.25
N THR A 32 -18.16 -2.31 -2.48
CA THR A 32 -18.72 -2.96 -3.67
C THR A 32 -18.36 -4.44 -3.63
N PRO A 33 -19.32 -5.37 -3.85
CA PRO A 33 -18.98 -6.78 -3.96
C PRO A 33 -18.06 -7.03 -5.17
N PRO A 34 -17.22 -8.08 -5.15
CA PRO A 34 -16.34 -8.39 -6.27
C PRO A 34 -17.16 -8.65 -7.53
N GLY A 35 -16.75 -8.08 -8.66
CA GLY A 35 -17.47 -8.23 -9.92
C GLY A 35 -17.31 -9.65 -10.50
N THR A 36 -18.25 -10.08 -11.35
CA THR A 36 -18.16 -11.39 -12.05
C THR A 36 -17.71 -11.28 -13.51
N GLY A 37 -17.61 -10.06 -14.06
CA GLY A 37 -17.18 -9.83 -15.44
C GLY A 37 -16.53 -8.46 -15.67
N ARG A 38 -15.83 -8.27 -16.78
CA ARG A 38 -15.06 -7.05 -17.06
C ARG A 38 -15.94 -5.94 -17.63
N GLY A 39 -15.59 -4.70 -17.29
CA GLY A 39 -16.29 -3.52 -17.80
C GLY A 39 -15.92 -3.19 -19.25
N PRO A 40 -16.43 -2.07 -19.79
CA PRO A 40 -16.05 -1.57 -21.10
C PRO A 40 -14.52 -1.47 -21.24
N GLY A 41 -13.98 -1.96 -22.36
CA GLY A 41 -12.54 -1.98 -22.63
C GLY A 41 -11.76 -3.07 -21.88
N GLY A 42 -12.41 -4.02 -21.20
CA GLY A 42 -11.74 -5.18 -20.57
C GLY A 42 -11.12 -4.92 -19.19
N TYR A 43 -11.28 -3.71 -18.64
CA TYR A 43 -10.74 -3.33 -17.33
C TYR A 43 -11.69 -3.68 -16.18
N ARG A 44 -11.09 -3.94 -15.01
CA ARG A 44 -11.78 -3.98 -13.71
C ARG A 44 -11.63 -2.64 -12.98
N PRO A 45 -12.57 -2.23 -12.12
CA PRO A 45 -12.35 -1.15 -11.15
C PRO A 45 -11.06 -1.37 -10.33
N ILE A 46 -10.38 -0.31 -9.90
CA ILE A 46 -9.13 -0.42 -9.13
C ILE A 46 -9.37 -1.11 -7.77
N ASP A 47 -10.49 -0.82 -7.13
CA ASP A 47 -10.94 -1.43 -5.87
C ASP A 47 -11.41 -2.89 -6.02
N ASP A 48 -11.56 -3.40 -7.24
CA ASP A 48 -11.93 -4.80 -7.45
C ASP A 48 -10.77 -5.76 -7.20
N TYR A 49 -9.54 -5.29 -7.00
CA TYR A 49 -8.39 -6.18 -6.80
C TYR A 49 -8.14 -6.54 -5.33
N ALA A 50 -7.76 -7.79 -5.09
CA ALA A 50 -7.13 -8.25 -3.85
C ALA A 50 -5.61 -8.16 -3.96
N LEU A 51 -4.90 -8.07 -2.83
CA LEU A 51 -3.45 -8.10 -2.74
C LEU A 51 -2.99 -9.43 -2.12
N ILE A 52 -2.08 -10.11 -2.81
CA ILE A 52 -1.31 -11.24 -2.26
C ILE A 52 0.19 -10.99 -2.51
N GLY A 53 1.07 -11.51 -1.66
CA GLY A 53 2.51 -11.25 -1.75
C GLY A 53 3.34 -12.17 -0.87
N ASP A 54 4.61 -12.35 -1.23
CA ASP A 54 5.63 -13.11 -0.49
C ASP A 54 6.58 -12.19 0.30
N ALA A 55 6.17 -10.94 0.51
CA ALA A 55 7.00 -9.87 1.07
C ALA A 55 8.31 -9.64 0.28
N GLN A 56 8.31 -9.95 -1.03
CA GLN A 56 9.35 -9.55 -1.99
C GLN A 56 8.72 -8.96 -3.25
N GLY A 57 7.71 -9.63 -3.78
CA GLY A 57 6.83 -9.15 -4.83
C GLY A 57 5.36 -9.22 -4.40
N ALA A 58 4.48 -8.78 -5.29
CA ALA A 58 3.04 -8.77 -5.07
C ALA A 58 2.28 -9.06 -6.37
N ALA A 59 1.07 -9.60 -6.19
CA ALA A 59 0.10 -9.83 -7.26
C ALA A 59 -1.24 -9.19 -6.93
N LEU A 60 -1.94 -8.72 -7.96
CA LEU A 60 -3.32 -8.26 -7.85
C LEU A 60 -4.29 -9.25 -8.48
N VAL A 61 -5.23 -9.75 -7.65
CA VAL A 61 -6.22 -10.76 -8.03
C VAL A 61 -7.60 -10.12 -8.18
N ALA A 62 -8.16 -10.17 -9.37
CA ALA A 62 -9.51 -9.68 -9.69
C ALA A 62 -10.60 -10.61 -9.15
N GLY A 63 -11.79 -10.06 -8.91
CA GLY A 63 -12.95 -10.82 -8.44
C GLY A 63 -13.45 -11.93 -9.39
N ASP A 64 -13.03 -11.89 -10.66
CA ASP A 64 -13.38 -12.88 -11.69
C ASP A 64 -12.40 -14.08 -11.77
N GLY A 65 -11.42 -14.15 -10.86
CA GLY A 65 -10.39 -15.20 -10.86
C GLY A 65 -9.17 -14.88 -11.74
N GLY A 66 -9.06 -13.67 -12.28
CA GLY A 66 -7.87 -13.18 -12.98
C GLY A 66 -6.76 -12.68 -12.04
N VAL A 67 -5.50 -12.92 -12.39
CA VAL A 67 -4.35 -12.18 -11.87
C VAL A 67 -3.87 -11.24 -12.97
N ASP A 68 -4.00 -9.94 -12.71
CA ASP A 68 -3.81 -8.87 -13.72
C ASP A 68 -2.56 -8.04 -13.48
N TRP A 69 -1.92 -8.23 -12.33
CA TRP A 69 -0.66 -7.63 -11.95
C TRP A 69 0.19 -8.66 -11.24
N LEU A 70 1.45 -8.82 -11.62
CA LEU A 70 2.42 -9.66 -10.91
C LEU A 70 3.84 -9.21 -11.24
N CYS A 71 4.54 -8.68 -10.23
CA CYS A 71 5.98 -8.40 -10.31
C CYS A 71 6.74 -9.51 -9.58
N LEU A 72 7.71 -10.11 -10.26
CA LEU A 72 8.68 -11.06 -9.70
C LEU A 72 10.05 -10.74 -10.32
N PRO A 73 11.16 -10.86 -9.57
CA PRO A 73 11.24 -11.29 -8.17
C PRO A 73 10.85 -10.22 -7.13
N ASP A 74 11.05 -8.93 -7.43
CA ASP A 74 10.86 -7.83 -6.48
C ASP A 74 9.70 -6.91 -6.92
N PHE A 75 9.18 -6.06 -6.01
CA PHE A 75 8.12 -5.09 -6.31
C PHE A 75 8.42 -4.18 -7.52
N ASP A 76 9.66 -3.73 -7.66
CA ASP A 76 10.10 -2.83 -8.72
C ASP A 76 10.60 -3.55 -9.99
N SER A 77 10.58 -4.89 -9.99
CA SER A 77 10.85 -5.69 -11.20
C SER A 77 9.81 -5.41 -12.29
N PRO A 78 10.17 -5.46 -13.59
CA PRO A 78 9.18 -5.40 -14.65
C PRO A 78 8.12 -6.50 -14.48
N PRO A 79 6.82 -6.18 -14.52
CA PRO A 79 5.77 -7.15 -14.30
C PRO A 79 5.74 -8.21 -15.39
N LEU A 80 5.46 -9.45 -14.98
CA LEU A 80 5.12 -10.57 -15.86
C LEU A 80 3.68 -10.46 -16.36
N LEU A 81 2.80 -9.92 -15.51
CA LEU A 81 1.39 -9.67 -15.78
C LEU A 81 1.11 -8.19 -15.47
N CYS A 82 0.53 -7.46 -16.41
CA CYS A 82 0.16 -6.06 -16.27
C CYS A 82 -1.11 -5.71 -17.07
N ARG A 83 -2.08 -6.65 -17.19
CA ARG A 83 -3.40 -6.40 -17.80
C ARG A 83 -4.13 -5.19 -17.24
N ILE A 84 -3.83 -4.79 -16.00
CA ILE A 84 -4.34 -3.55 -15.42
C ILE A 84 -3.89 -2.28 -16.19
N LEU A 85 -2.71 -2.29 -16.82
CA LEU A 85 -2.21 -1.18 -17.62
C LEU A 85 -2.61 -1.24 -19.09
N ASP A 86 -2.96 -2.42 -19.60
CA ASP A 86 -3.43 -2.61 -20.97
C ASP A 86 -4.22 -3.92 -21.05
N ALA A 87 -5.53 -3.82 -21.27
CA ALA A 87 -6.44 -4.97 -21.22
C ALA A 87 -6.12 -6.03 -22.30
N ASP A 88 -5.55 -5.60 -23.43
CA ASP A 88 -5.27 -6.46 -24.58
C ASP A 88 -3.83 -6.97 -24.56
N ARG A 89 -2.86 -6.15 -24.17
CA ARG A 89 -1.44 -6.47 -24.28
C ARG A 89 -0.80 -6.90 -22.97
N GLY A 90 -1.31 -6.42 -21.84
CA GLY A 90 -0.59 -6.46 -20.57
C GLY A 90 -0.35 -7.85 -19.99
N GLY A 91 -0.99 -8.90 -20.52
CA GLY A 91 -0.82 -10.26 -20.02
C GLY A 91 -1.50 -10.51 -18.68
N TYR A 92 -1.98 -11.73 -18.48
CA TYR A 92 -2.77 -12.14 -17.31
C TYR A 92 -2.68 -13.65 -17.08
N LEU A 93 -3.13 -14.10 -15.91
CA LEU A 93 -3.38 -15.52 -15.62
C LEU A 93 -4.73 -15.65 -14.94
N ALA A 94 -5.71 -16.23 -15.62
CA ALA A 94 -7.08 -16.38 -15.14
C ALA A 94 -7.45 -17.86 -14.97
N ILE A 95 -8.20 -18.14 -13.90
CA ILE A 95 -8.86 -19.42 -13.68
C ILE A 95 -10.32 -19.12 -13.37
N HIS A 96 -11.23 -19.69 -14.14
CA HIS A 96 -12.66 -19.48 -13.98
C HIS A 96 -13.43 -20.73 -14.44
N PRO A 97 -14.68 -20.92 -14.01
CA PRO A 97 -15.49 -22.01 -14.55
C PRO A 97 -15.81 -21.78 -16.04
N SER A 98 -16.05 -22.86 -16.79
CA SER A 98 -16.50 -22.76 -18.19
C SER A 98 -17.95 -22.25 -18.30
N ALA A 99 -18.76 -22.50 -17.27
CA ALA A 99 -20.10 -21.95 -17.14
C ALA A 99 -20.09 -20.51 -16.59
N PRO A 100 -21.08 -19.68 -16.93
CA PRO A 100 -21.19 -18.31 -16.42
C PRO A 100 -21.22 -18.24 -14.89
N THR A 101 -20.43 -17.34 -14.32
CA THR A 101 -20.44 -17.05 -12.89
C THR A 101 -21.56 -16.09 -12.56
N ARG A 102 -22.50 -16.54 -11.73
CA ARG A 102 -23.62 -15.75 -11.21
C ARG A 102 -23.15 -14.75 -10.15
N ARG A 103 -22.28 -15.21 -9.26
CA ARG A 103 -21.84 -14.44 -8.09
C ARG A 103 -20.41 -14.80 -7.74
N ALA A 104 -19.62 -13.78 -7.42
CA ALA A 104 -18.31 -13.93 -6.80
C ALA A 104 -18.41 -13.53 -5.32
N GLN A 105 -17.68 -14.25 -4.48
CA GLN A 105 -17.43 -13.87 -3.09
C GLN A 105 -15.97 -14.13 -2.79
N ARG A 106 -15.34 -13.28 -1.99
CA ARG A 106 -13.97 -13.51 -1.55
C ARG A 106 -13.73 -13.04 -0.13
N SER A 107 -12.71 -13.62 0.48
CA SER A 107 -12.24 -13.23 1.80
C SER A 107 -10.80 -13.69 1.97
N TYR A 108 -10.00 -12.95 2.72
CA TYR A 108 -8.77 -13.51 3.25
C TYR A 108 -9.10 -14.53 4.34
N ARG A 109 -8.27 -15.57 4.47
CA ARG A 109 -8.29 -16.40 5.67
C ARG A 109 -8.05 -15.53 6.92
N PRO A 110 -8.64 -15.88 8.08
CA PRO A 110 -8.54 -15.05 9.27
C PRO A 110 -7.09 -14.75 9.66
N SER A 111 -6.77 -13.46 9.82
CA SER A 111 -5.42 -12.97 10.15
C SER A 111 -4.32 -13.42 9.17
N SER A 112 -4.69 -13.57 7.89
CA SER A 112 -3.81 -14.04 6.82
C SER A 112 -3.86 -13.16 5.57
N ALA A 113 -2.89 -13.35 4.67
CA ALA A 113 -2.89 -12.84 3.30
C ALA A 113 -3.19 -13.95 2.26
N VAL A 114 -3.62 -15.14 2.71
CA VAL A 114 -4.15 -16.18 1.80
C VAL A 114 -5.57 -15.79 1.41
N LEU A 115 -5.82 -15.65 0.10
CA LEU A 115 -7.10 -15.23 -0.45
C LEU A 115 -7.93 -16.46 -0.84
N GLU A 116 -9.21 -16.46 -0.47
CA GLU A 116 -10.18 -17.45 -0.96
C GLU A 116 -11.24 -16.73 -1.79
N THR A 117 -11.44 -17.16 -3.04
CA THR A 117 -12.46 -16.64 -3.96
C THR A 117 -13.39 -17.78 -4.36
N THR A 118 -14.71 -17.61 -4.20
CA THR A 118 -15.74 -18.57 -4.62
C THR A 118 -16.58 -17.96 -5.74
N LEU A 119 -16.61 -18.64 -6.89
CA LEU A 119 -17.35 -18.29 -8.09
C LEU A 119 -18.56 -19.24 -8.22
N GLU A 120 -19.73 -18.77 -7.78
CA GLU A 120 -20.99 -19.52 -7.82
C GLU A 120 -21.59 -19.49 -9.24
N LEU A 121 -22.06 -20.66 -9.70
CA LEU A 121 -22.67 -20.83 -11.01
C LEU A 121 -24.19 -20.69 -10.99
N ASP A 122 -24.76 -20.34 -12.15
CA ASP A 122 -26.20 -20.45 -12.39
C ASP A 122 -26.66 -21.92 -12.48
N GLN A 123 -27.94 -22.18 -12.19
CA GLN A 123 -28.54 -23.46 -12.55
C GLN A 123 -28.61 -23.58 -14.07
N PRO A 124 -28.31 -24.75 -14.66
CA PRO A 124 -28.59 -24.96 -16.07
C PRO A 124 -30.11 -24.87 -16.30
N GLU A 125 -30.53 -24.02 -17.25
CA GLU A 125 -31.93 -23.94 -17.66
C GLU A 125 -32.40 -25.31 -18.20
N GLY A 126 -33.36 -25.94 -17.52
CA GLY A 126 -34.02 -27.17 -18.00
C GLY A 126 -33.37 -28.50 -17.59
N GLY A 127 -32.47 -28.52 -16.59
CA GLY A 127 -31.95 -29.76 -16.02
C GLY A 127 -32.72 -30.21 -14.78
N ASP A 128 -33.15 -31.47 -14.74
CA ASP A 128 -33.80 -32.14 -13.60
C ASP A 128 -32.85 -32.32 -12.37
N GLY A 129 -31.76 -31.56 -12.30
CA GLY A 129 -30.64 -31.74 -11.39
C GLY A 129 -30.93 -31.17 -10.01
N ALA A 130 -31.25 -32.05 -9.06
CA ALA A 130 -31.17 -31.73 -7.65
C ALA A 130 -29.78 -31.17 -7.32
N TRP A 131 -29.74 -30.07 -6.57
CA TRP A 131 -28.51 -29.58 -5.94
C TRP A 131 -27.80 -30.72 -5.18
N ALA A 132 -26.56 -30.48 -4.77
CA ALA A 132 -25.96 -31.30 -3.72
C ALA A 132 -26.97 -31.49 -2.55
N PRO A 133 -26.92 -32.61 -1.81
CA PRO A 133 -27.96 -32.96 -0.81
C PRO A 133 -28.25 -31.87 0.24
N ASP A 134 -27.35 -30.91 0.39
CA ASP A 134 -27.38 -29.74 1.29
C ASP A 134 -27.97 -28.47 0.65
N GLY A 135 -28.28 -28.46 -0.65
CA GLY A 135 -28.86 -27.32 -1.37
C GLY A 135 -27.83 -26.27 -1.82
N ALA A 136 -26.53 -26.52 -1.71
CA ALA A 136 -25.50 -25.57 -2.12
C ALA A 136 -25.35 -25.50 -3.65
N ALA A 137 -25.09 -24.30 -4.17
CA ALA A 137 -24.82 -24.11 -5.59
C ALA A 137 -23.46 -24.66 -6.01
N PRO A 138 -23.32 -25.26 -7.22
CA PRO A 138 -22.02 -25.58 -7.76
C PRO A 138 -21.19 -24.31 -7.86
N ALA A 139 -19.97 -24.37 -7.35
CA ALA A 139 -19.06 -23.24 -7.34
C ALA A 139 -17.63 -23.71 -7.55
N LEU A 140 -16.85 -22.89 -8.26
CA LEU A 140 -15.40 -23.01 -8.30
C LEU A 140 -14.82 -22.20 -7.14
N ARG A 141 -13.99 -22.82 -6.30
CA ARG A 141 -13.25 -22.10 -5.26
C ARG A 141 -11.77 -22.05 -5.63
N LEU A 142 -11.20 -20.86 -5.50
CA LEU A 142 -9.79 -20.58 -5.69
C LEU A 142 -9.18 -20.20 -4.34
N THR A 143 -8.00 -20.74 -4.05
CA THR A 143 -7.16 -20.30 -2.93
C THR A 143 -5.84 -19.80 -3.47
N ASP A 144 -5.62 -18.49 -3.41
CA ASP A 144 -4.49 -17.80 -4.01
C ASP A 144 -3.48 -17.35 -2.94
N THR A 145 -2.20 -17.59 -3.19
CA THR A 145 -1.12 -17.09 -2.35
C THR A 145 0.20 -16.96 -3.11
N LEU A 146 1.04 -16.03 -2.64
CA LEU A 146 2.48 -16.04 -2.91
C LEU A 146 3.15 -16.59 -1.63
N PRO A 147 3.78 -17.78 -1.68
CA PRO A 147 4.31 -18.39 -0.47
C PRO A 147 5.36 -17.55 0.25
N VAL A 148 5.15 -17.31 1.55
CA VAL A 148 6.02 -16.46 2.37
C VAL A 148 6.93 -17.30 3.29
N ALA A 149 8.14 -16.82 3.54
CA ALA A 149 9.04 -17.35 4.57
C ALA A 149 9.34 -16.27 5.61
N MET A 150 8.33 -15.88 6.40
CA MET A 150 8.48 -14.82 7.41
C MET A 150 9.24 -15.32 8.64
N GLY A 151 10.17 -14.49 9.13
CA GLY A 151 10.86 -14.71 10.40
C GLY A 151 12.07 -15.65 10.37
N ASP A 152 12.50 -16.09 9.19
CA ASP A 152 13.82 -16.68 9.04
C ASP A 152 14.91 -15.58 9.08
N PRO A 153 16.15 -15.90 9.49
CA PRO A 153 17.24 -14.93 9.59
C PRO A 153 17.46 -14.16 8.28
N SER A 154 17.74 -12.87 8.40
CA SER A 154 18.07 -11.97 7.28
C SER A 154 19.07 -12.63 6.31
N PRO A 155 18.91 -12.52 4.98
CA PRO A 155 19.70 -13.26 4.01
C PRO A 155 21.20 -12.94 3.94
N LEU A 156 21.69 -12.02 4.76
CA LEU A 156 23.12 -11.70 4.84
C LEU A 156 23.95 -12.80 5.54
N ASP A 157 23.30 -13.80 6.17
CA ASP A 157 23.97 -14.93 6.83
C ASP A 157 24.22 -16.15 5.91
N GLY A 158 23.96 -16.05 4.60
CA GLY A 158 24.34 -17.09 3.63
C GLY A 158 23.57 -18.42 3.73
N VAL A 159 22.44 -18.46 4.46
CA VAL A 159 21.67 -19.69 4.76
C VAL A 159 20.56 -20.00 3.72
N TRP A 160 20.42 -19.20 2.65
CA TRP A 160 19.29 -19.33 1.72
C TRP A 160 19.54 -20.14 0.44
N ALA A 161 20.42 -21.13 0.50
CA ALA A 161 20.43 -22.19 -0.50
C ALA A 161 19.17 -23.08 -0.34
N GLY A 162 18.00 -22.60 -0.79
CA GLY A 162 16.80 -23.43 -1.00
C GLY A 162 15.41 -22.96 -0.54
N ARG A 163 14.89 -21.83 -1.09
CA ARG A 163 13.47 -21.33 -1.12
C ARG A 163 13.08 -20.27 -0.07
N PRO A 164 12.13 -19.32 -0.33
CA PRO A 164 11.07 -19.30 -1.36
C PRO A 164 11.56 -18.92 -2.76
N ARG A 165 11.01 -19.62 -3.76
CA ARG A 165 11.11 -19.28 -5.18
C ARG A 165 9.94 -18.35 -5.50
N HIS A 166 10.20 -17.30 -6.26
CA HIS A 166 9.24 -16.29 -6.71
C HIS A 166 8.07 -16.96 -7.44
N ARG A 167 6.94 -17.15 -6.75
CA ARG A 167 5.90 -18.07 -7.21
C ARG A 167 4.50 -17.64 -6.81
N LEU A 168 3.59 -17.66 -7.78
CA LEU A 168 2.15 -17.62 -7.58
C LEU A 168 1.60 -19.06 -7.46
N LEU A 169 0.84 -19.34 -6.41
CA LEU A 169 0.16 -20.62 -6.18
C LEU A 169 -1.34 -20.40 -6.08
N ARG A 170 -2.09 -21.15 -6.89
CA ARG A 170 -3.55 -21.10 -6.94
C ARG A 170 -4.11 -22.51 -6.81
N LEU A 171 -4.78 -22.81 -5.71
CA LEU A 171 -5.54 -24.07 -5.58
C LEU A 171 -6.92 -23.91 -6.21
N VAL A 172 -7.42 -24.99 -6.79
CA VAL A 172 -8.69 -25.05 -7.51
C VAL A 172 -9.52 -26.19 -6.96
N ASP A 173 -10.65 -25.86 -6.34
CA ASP A 173 -11.59 -26.79 -5.73
C ASP A 173 -12.99 -26.64 -6.34
N ALA A 174 -13.75 -27.74 -6.34
CA ALA A 174 -15.15 -27.74 -6.73
C ALA A 174 -16.06 -27.95 -5.52
N VAL A 175 -17.06 -27.09 -5.35
CA VAL A 175 -18.08 -27.16 -4.29
C VAL A 175 -19.42 -27.45 -4.96
N GLY A 176 -20.29 -28.24 -4.32
CA GLY A 176 -21.67 -28.46 -4.79
C GLY A 176 -21.82 -29.33 -6.05
N GLY A 177 -20.73 -29.75 -6.69
CA GLY A 177 -20.73 -30.65 -7.85
C GLY A 177 -19.41 -30.59 -8.63
N PRO A 178 -19.19 -31.46 -9.62
CA PRO A 178 -18.05 -31.34 -10.53
C PRO A 178 -18.10 -30.03 -11.33
N ILE A 179 -16.95 -29.37 -11.49
CA ILE A 179 -16.80 -28.13 -12.24
C ILE A 179 -15.71 -28.30 -13.28
N GLU A 180 -15.97 -27.88 -14.51
CA GLU A 180 -14.92 -27.70 -15.51
C GLU A 180 -14.29 -26.31 -15.33
N ALA A 181 -13.06 -26.30 -14.83
CA ALA A 181 -12.23 -25.12 -14.69
C ALA A 181 -11.47 -24.85 -15.99
N VAL A 182 -11.43 -23.59 -16.40
CA VAL A 182 -10.70 -23.09 -17.55
C VAL A 182 -9.54 -22.25 -17.05
N LEU A 183 -8.33 -22.55 -17.52
CA LEU A 183 -7.15 -21.72 -17.37
C LEU A 183 -6.92 -20.95 -18.67
N GLU A 184 -6.72 -19.64 -18.57
CA GLU A 184 -6.26 -18.80 -19.65
C GLU A 184 -5.09 -17.96 -19.15
N ALA A 185 -3.96 -18.00 -19.85
CA ALA A 185 -2.81 -17.18 -19.49
C ALA A 185 -2.16 -16.59 -20.73
N ARG A 186 -1.90 -15.27 -20.68
CA ARG A 186 -1.02 -14.57 -21.62
C ARG A 186 0.18 -14.08 -20.83
N LEU A 187 1.32 -14.72 -21.06
CA LEU A 187 2.56 -14.47 -20.35
C LEU A 187 3.49 -13.64 -21.24
N GLY A 188 4.10 -12.62 -20.66
CA GLY A 188 5.08 -11.78 -21.32
C GLY A 188 6.09 -11.24 -20.31
N PHE A 189 7.20 -10.73 -20.80
CA PHE A 189 8.24 -10.12 -19.96
C PHE A 189 8.37 -8.63 -20.28
N ASP A 190 8.94 -7.89 -19.33
CA ASP A 190 9.29 -6.48 -19.49
C ASP A 190 8.10 -5.59 -19.89
N PHE A 191 6.99 -5.65 -19.14
CA PHE A 191 5.76 -4.92 -19.47
C PHE A 191 5.18 -5.30 -20.84
N ALA A 192 5.16 -6.61 -21.13
CA ALA A 192 4.69 -7.18 -22.40
C ALA A 192 5.44 -6.66 -23.65
N VAL A 193 6.68 -6.19 -23.48
CA VAL A 193 7.57 -5.83 -24.60
C VAL A 193 8.22 -7.08 -25.18
N THR A 194 8.69 -7.98 -24.31
CA THR A 194 9.44 -9.16 -24.68
C THR A 194 8.49 -10.35 -24.81
N PRO A 195 8.29 -10.91 -26.04
CA PRO A 195 7.40 -12.04 -26.25
C PRO A 195 7.91 -13.29 -25.52
N ALA A 196 6.98 -14.10 -25.02
CA ALA A 196 7.31 -15.36 -24.39
C ALA A 196 7.24 -16.53 -25.39
N THR A 197 8.22 -17.43 -25.32
CA THR A 197 8.18 -18.74 -25.98
C THR A 197 7.59 -19.76 -25.02
N VAL A 198 6.72 -20.64 -25.51
CA VAL A 198 6.02 -21.65 -24.71
C VAL A 198 6.34 -23.05 -25.22
N GLU A 199 6.82 -23.91 -24.33
CA GLU A 199 6.96 -25.36 -24.54
C GLU A 199 5.96 -26.10 -23.65
N LEU A 200 5.03 -26.84 -24.25
CA LEU A 200 4.10 -27.68 -23.50
C LEU A 200 4.81 -28.93 -22.97
N VAL A 201 4.60 -29.23 -21.69
CA VAL A 201 5.04 -30.46 -21.04
C VAL A 201 3.80 -31.31 -20.73
N PRO A 202 3.51 -32.34 -21.55
CA PRO A 202 2.26 -33.10 -21.46
C PRO A 202 1.94 -33.60 -20.05
N GLY A 203 0.74 -33.28 -19.57
CA GLY A 203 0.25 -33.66 -18.24
C GLY A 203 0.92 -32.94 -17.06
N ARG A 204 1.85 -32.00 -17.31
CA ARG A 204 2.55 -31.22 -16.27
C ARG A 204 2.27 -29.72 -16.38
N GLY A 205 2.12 -29.21 -17.60
CA GLY A 205 1.84 -27.79 -17.85
C GLY A 205 2.70 -27.24 -18.97
N ALA A 206 3.37 -26.11 -18.74
CA ALA A 206 4.23 -25.47 -19.73
C ALA A 206 5.49 -24.85 -19.12
N LEU A 207 6.56 -24.86 -19.92
CA LEU A 207 7.78 -24.10 -19.69
C LEU A 207 7.74 -22.85 -20.56
N VAL A 208 8.00 -21.68 -19.98
CA VAL A 208 7.88 -20.39 -20.66
C VAL A 208 9.15 -19.57 -20.47
N THR A 209 9.66 -18.93 -21.51
CA THR A 209 10.93 -18.18 -21.46
C THR A 209 10.93 -16.96 -22.38
N ASP A 210 11.74 -15.97 -22.06
CA ASP A 210 12.07 -14.85 -22.94
C ASP A 210 13.22 -15.17 -23.93
N GLY A 211 13.79 -16.39 -23.85
CA GLY A 211 14.96 -16.80 -24.62
C GLY A 211 16.30 -16.43 -23.98
N GLY A 212 16.28 -15.87 -22.76
CA GLY A 212 17.45 -15.54 -21.95
C GLY A 212 17.54 -16.42 -20.70
N ASP A 213 17.79 -15.78 -19.55
CA ASP A 213 17.96 -16.43 -18.24
C ASP A 213 16.67 -16.45 -17.40
N ARG A 214 15.53 -16.06 -17.97
CA ARG A 214 14.24 -16.07 -17.27
C ARG A 214 13.37 -17.22 -17.75
N TRP A 215 13.05 -18.10 -16.80
CA TRP A 215 12.22 -19.28 -17.02
C TRP A 215 11.03 -19.29 -16.08
N LEU A 216 9.84 -19.52 -16.62
CA LEU A 216 8.62 -19.72 -15.86
C LEU A 216 8.16 -21.17 -16.02
N ALA A 217 7.93 -21.85 -14.89
CA ALA A 217 7.19 -23.11 -14.86
C ALA A 217 5.72 -22.81 -14.56
N LEU A 218 4.86 -23.01 -15.56
CA LEU A 218 3.40 -23.00 -15.40
C LEU A 218 2.91 -24.44 -15.17
N VAL A 219 2.62 -24.79 -13.91
CA VAL A 219 2.07 -26.11 -13.56
C VAL A 219 0.56 -26.10 -13.79
N TRP A 220 0.08 -27.06 -14.57
CA TRP A 220 -1.35 -27.33 -14.79
C TRP A 220 -1.52 -28.79 -15.23
N HIS A 221 -2.23 -29.59 -14.44
CA HIS A 221 -2.42 -31.02 -14.69
C HIS A 221 -3.63 -31.36 -15.58
N GLY A 222 -4.28 -30.34 -16.15
CA GLY A 222 -5.36 -30.51 -17.14
C GLY A 222 -4.85 -30.59 -18.58
N THR A 223 -5.77 -30.40 -19.52
CA THR A 223 -5.40 -30.13 -20.91
C THR A 223 -4.76 -28.75 -21.00
N LEU A 224 -3.83 -28.57 -21.94
CA LEU A 224 -3.20 -27.28 -22.21
C LEU A 224 -2.82 -27.20 -23.68
N GLU A 225 -3.13 -26.08 -24.33
CA GLU A 225 -2.76 -25.78 -25.70
C GLU A 225 -2.21 -24.35 -25.82
N VAL A 226 -1.33 -24.13 -26.80
CA VAL A 226 -0.85 -22.79 -27.16
C VAL A 226 -1.83 -22.21 -28.18
N VAL A 227 -2.53 -21.13 -27.81
CA VAL A 227 -3.51 -20.46 -28.69
C VAL A 227 -2.91 -19.31 -29.48
N ALA A 228 -1.86 -18.67 -28.93
CA ALA A 228 -1.06 -17.63 -29.57
C ALA A 228 0.34 -17.57 -28.92
N PRO A 229 1.31 -16.83 -29.48
CA PRO A 229 2.61 -16.66 -28.83
C PRO A 229 2.47 -16.15 -27.39
N GLY A 230 3.08 -16.85 -26.43
CA GLY A 230 2.96 -16.54 -24.99
C GLY A 230 1.59 -16.83 -24.37
N GLU A 231 0.62 -17.32 -25.15
CA GLU A 231 -0.77 -17.51 -24.70
C GLU A 231 -1.17 -18.97 -24.70
N VAL A 232 -1.64 -19.44 -23.55
CA VAL A 232 -2.10 -20.80 -23.34
C VAL A 232 -3.52 -20.84 -22.81
N ARG A 233 -4.24 -21.88 -23.22
CA ARG A 233 -5.58 -22.19 -22.72
C ARG A 233 -5.62 -23.65 -22.30
N GLY A 234 -6.26 -23.93 -21.18
CA GLY A 234 -6.37 -25.28 -20.65
C GLY A 234 -7.68 -25.53 -19.93
N THR A 235 -8.08 -26.79 -19.84
CA THR A 235 -9.26 -27.20 -19.08
C THR A 235 -8.96 -28.35 -18.14
N LEU A 236 -9.64 -28.37 -17.00
CA LEU A 236 -9.56 -29.45 -16.01
C LEU A 236 -10.93 -29.62 -15.34
N THR A 237 -11.41 -30.86 -15.24
CA THR A 237 -12.59 -31.14 -14.41
C THR A 237 -12.16 -31.41 -12.98
N VAL A 238 -12.60 -30.55 -12.06
CA VAL A 238 -12.38 -30.69 -10.62
C VAL A 238 -13.66 -31.24 -9.98
N ARG A 239 -13.51 -32.24 -9.10
CA ARG A 239 -14.64 -32.85 -8.37
C ARG A 239 -14.59 -32.49 -6.89
N PRO A 240 -15.74 -32.42 -6.19
CA PRO A 240 -15.76 -32.19 -4.76
C PRO A 240 -14.88 -33.17 -3.99
N GLY A 241 -14.05 -32.64 -3.10
CA GLY A 241 -13.08 -33.40 -2.31
C GLY A 241 -11.74 -33.68 -3.01
N ALA A 242 -11.56 -33.20 -4.25
CA ALA A 242 -10.27 -33.13 -4.92
C ALA A 242 -9.85 -31.66 -5.09
N THR A 243 -8.54 -31.42 -4.97
CA THR A 243 -7.91 -30.11 -5.13
C THR A 243 -6.87 -30.22 -6.22
N ALA A 244 -6.90 -29.31 -7.19
CA ALA A 244 -5.86 -29.18 -8.21
C ALA A 244 -5.04 -27.91 -7.95
N ALA A 245 -3.78 -27.89 -8.42
CA ALA A 245 -2.93 -26.70 -8.34
C ALA A 245 -2.65 -26.09 -9.72
N CYS A 246 -2.69 -24.77 -9.78
CA CYS A 246 -2.05 -23.96 -10.81
C CYS A 246 -0.89 -23.19 -10.18
N VAL A 247 0.30 -23.32 -10.73
CA VAL A 247 1.50 -22.66 -10.20
C VAL A 247 2.20 -21.91 -11.31
N LEU A 248 2.62 -20.68 -11.04
CA LEU A 248 3.56 -19.94 -11.90
C LEU A 248 4.81 -19.65 -11.08
N ASP A 249 5.93 -20.30 -11.41
CA ASP A 249 7.20 -20.19 -10.69
C ASP A 249 8.29 -19.59 -11.59
N LEU A 250 8.95 -18.52 -11.11
CA LEU A 250 10.09 -17.91 -11.78
C LEU A 250 11.41 -18.55 -11.31
N SER A 251 12.21 -18.99 -12.27
CA SER A 251 13.52 -19.61 -12.10
C SER A 251 14.53 -18.93 -13.04
N ALA A 252 15.80 -18.90 -12.62
CA ALA A 252 16.91 -18.36 -13.41
C ALA A 252 17.54 -19.40 -14.38
N ASP A 253 17.06 -20.64 -14.29
CA ASP A 253 17.64 -21.80 -14.97
C ASP A 253 16.54 -22.75 -15.46
N GLU A 254 16.80 -23.36 -16.62
CA GLU A 254 15.86 -24.26 -17.28
C GLU A 254 15.65 -25.55 -16.48
N ASP A 255 16.72 -26.15 -15.96
CA ASP A 255 16.64 -27.41 -15.21
C ASP A 255 15.88 -27.20 -13.90
N GLU A 256 16.04 -26.05 -13.25
CA GLU A 256 15.24 -25.68 -12.08
C GLU A 256 13.75 -25.57 -12.41
N ALA A 257 13.40 -24.90 -13.50
CA ALA A 257 12.02 -24.76 -13.95
C ALA A 257 11.40 -26.12 -14.32
N ARG A 258 12.14 -26.97 -15.05
CA ARG A 258 11.72 -28.34 -15.38
C ARG A 258 11.56 -29.21 -14.14
N ALA A 259 12.42 -29.05 -13.13
CA ALA A 259 12.28 -29.76 -11.86
C ALA A 259 10.99 -29.38 -11.12
N VAL A 260 10.56 -28.12 -11.18
CA VAL A 260 9.27 -27.69 -10.62
C VAL A 260 8.10 -28.40 -11.30
N LEU A 261 8.11 -28.51 -12.63
CA LEU A 261 7.09 -29.24 -13.39
C LEU A 261 7.08 -30.75 -13.08
N ALA A 262 8.25 -31.35 -12.82
CA ALA A 262 8.37 -32.80 -12.66
C ALA A 262 8.02 -33.32 -11.25
N ALA A 263 8.45 -32.59 -10.21
CA ALA A 263 8.41 -33.08 -8.83
C ALA A 263 7.83 -32.07 -7.83
N GLY A 264 7.51 -30.86 -8.27
CA GLY A 264 7.08 -29.78 -7.40
C GLY A 264 8.15 -29.38 -6.37
N PRO A 265 7.70 -28.89 -5.21
CA PRO A 265 8.47 -28.53 -4.04
C PRO A 265 9.73 -29.30 -3.65
N ALA A 266 10.97 -28.94 -4.00
CA ALA A 266 12.10 -29.49 -3.24
C ALA A 266 11.94 -29.11 -1.75
N GLY A 267 11.76 -30.09 -0.86
CA GLY A 267 11.66 -29.90 0.59
C GLY A 267 10.26 -29.74 1.19
N VAL A 268 9.18 -29.70 0.39
CA VAL A 268 7.81 -29.52 0.92
C VAL A 268 7.24 -30.83 1.46
N ARG A 269 6.74 -30.81 2.70
CA ARG A 269 6.15 -31.98 3.35
C ARG A 269 4.69 -32.11 2.94
N ALA A 270 4.25 -33.31 2.53
CA ALA A 270 2.82 -33.58 2.41
C ALA A 270 2.16 -33.46 3.80
N PRO A 271 1.00 -32.81 3.93
CA PRO A 271 0.31 -32.69 5.22
C PRO A 271 -0.03 -34.08 5.78
N ALA A 272 0.11 -34.25 7.10
CA ALA A 272 -0.24 -35.50 7.78
C ALA A 272 -1.77 -35.62 7.89
N GLY A 273 -2.37 -36.58 7.20
CA GLY A 273 -3.81 -36.86 7.20
C GLY A 273 -4.12 -38.30 6.78
N PRO A 274 -5.35 -38.82 7.01
CA PRO A 274 -5.66 -40.23 6.79
C PRO A 274 -5.43 -40.68 5.35
N ASP A 275 -4.90 -41.91 5.19
CA ASP A 275 -4.49 -42.60 3.95
C ASP A 275 -5.59 -42.81 2.88
N ARG A 276 -6.78 -42.23 3.02
CA ARG A 276 -7.89 -42.42 2.08
C ARG A 276 -8.30 -41.10 1.42
N LEU A 277 -7.96 -40.93 0.15
CA LEU A 277 -8.66 -39.99 -0.73
C LEU A 277 -9.67 -40.73 -1.63
N PRO A 278 -10.86 -40.15 -1.87
CA PRO A 278 -11.74 -40.59 -2.95
C PRO A 278 -11.11 -40.27 -4.31
N ARG A 279 -11.15 -41.22 -5.24
CA ARG A 279 -10.73 -41.06 -6.64
C ARG A 279 -11.53 -39.92 -7.28
N GLY A 280 -10.90 -38.86 -7.80
CA GLY A 280 -11.66 -37.65 -8.17
C GLY A 280 -11.10 -36.71 -9.24
N VAL A 281 -9.85 -36.85 -9.69
CA VAL A 281 -9.34 -36.13 -10.87
C VAL A 281 -9.13 -37.18 -11.97
N ASP A 282 -9.51 -36.89 -13.21
CA ASP A 282 -9.20 -37.78 -14.34
C ASP A 282 -7.68 -37.68 -14.62
N GLY A 283 -6.88 -38.50 -13.92
CA GLY A 283 -5.41 -38.51 -13.96
C GLY A 283 -4.79 -39.65 -13.13
N VAL A 284 -3.61 -40.13 -13.53
CA VAL A 284 -2.91 -41.31 -12.98
C VAL A 284 -2.34 -40.99 -11.59
N GLY A 285 -2.32 -41.97 -10.68
CA GLY A 285 -2.06 -41.81 -9.22
C GLY A 285 -0.74 -41.19 -8.74
N GLY A 286 0.06 -40.53 -9.59
CA GLY A 286 1.20 -39.70 -9.21
C GLY A 286 0.88 -38.20 -9.06
N ASP A 287 -0.13 -37.68 -9.76
CA ASP A 287 -0.42 -36.23 -9.80
C ASP A 287 -1.03 -35.70 -8.49
N LEU A 288 -1.72 -36.59 -7.74
CA LEU A 288 -2.31 -36.31 -6.43
C LEU A 288 -1.28 -36.00 -5.32
N LEU A 289 0.00 -36.39 -5.49
CA LEU A 289 1.05 -36.11 -4.51
C LEU A 289 1.65 -34.72 -4.66
N LEU A 290 1.77 -34.21 -5.90
CA LEU A 290 2.24 -32.85 -6.15
C LEU A 290 1.20 -31.83 -5.69
N ASP A 291 -0.08 -32.04 -6.00
CA ASP A 291 -1.17 -31.16 -5.55
C ASP A 291 -1.26 -31.10 -4.01
N ARG A 292 -0.96 -32.19 -3.31
CA ARG A 292 -0.83 -32.21 -1.84
C ARG A 292 0.36 -31.40 -1.34
N ALA A 293 1.51 -31.45 -2.02
CA ALA A 293 2.66 -30.64 -1.64
C ALA A 293 2.34 -29.15 -1.82
N TRP A 294 1.67 -28.78 -2.91
CA TRP A 294 1.20 -27.42 -3.15
C TRP A 294 0.22 -26.95 -2.08
N ALA A 295 -0.77 -27.76 -1.73
CA ALA A 295 -1.68 -27.45 -0.63
C ALA A 295 -0.97 -27.29 0.71
N GLY A 296 0.04 -28.13 1.01
CA GLY A 296 0.88 -27.98 2.20
C GLY A 296 1.57 -26.62 2.27
N GLN A 297 2.09 -26.10 1.16
CA GLN A 297 2.73 -24.79 1.09
C GLN A 297 1.76 -23.62 1.36
N VAL A 298 0.48 -23.76 0.98
CA VAL A 298 -0.57 -22.78 1.33
C VAL A 298 -0.80 -22.76 2.83
N GLU A 299 -0.89 -23.92 3.46
CA GLU A 299 -1.07 -24.00 4.92
C GLU A 299 0.15 -23.46 5.68
N GLU A 300 1.37 -23.76 5.24
CA GLU A 300 2.61 -23.17 5.81
C GLU A 300 2.59 -21.63 5.71
N THR A 301 2.12 -21.10 4.58
CA THR A 301 1.98 -19.66 4.37
C THR A 301 0.91 -19.04 5.28
N ASP A 302 -0.25 -19.70 5.41
CA ASP A 302 -1.31 -19.28 6.32
C ASP A 302 -0.84 -19.25 7.78
N GLU A 303 -0.12 -20.28 8.21
CA GLU A 303 0.47 -20.36 9.54
C GLU A 303 1.51 -19.25 9.79
N ALA A 304 2.35 -18.95 8.79
CA ALA A 304 3.33 -17.86 8.89
C ALA A 304 2.65 -16.50 9.08
N TRP A 305 1.61 -16.21 8.31
CA TRP A 305 0.83 -14.99 8.47
C TRP A 305 0.13 -14.90 9.81
N ARG A 306 -0.56 -15.97 10.24
CA ARG A 306 -1.24 -16.01 11.55
C ARG A 306 -0.25 -15.80 12.70
N ARG A 307 0.93 -16.41 12.60
CA ARG A 307 2.00 -16.24 13.59
C ARG A 307 2.44 -14.79 13.67
N TRP A 308 2.76 -14.16 12.54
CA TRP A 308 3.12 -12.74 12.50
C TRP A 308 1.99 -11.84 13.03
N ALA A 309 0.76 -12.04 12.54
CA ALA A 309 -0.40 -11.25 12.93
C ALA A 309 -0.77 -11.41 14.42
N SER A 310 -0.43 -12.54 15.04
CA SER A 310 -0.65 -12.76 16.48
C SER A 310 0.23 -11.88 17.39
N ALA A 311 1.35 -11.36 16.86
CA ALA A 311 2.23 -10.45 17.58
C ALA A 311 1.71 -9.00 17.58
N ILE A 312 0.71 -8.69 16.76
CA ILE A 312 0.16 -7.35 16.58
C ILE A 312 -0.91 -7.07 17.65
N SER A 313 -0.73 -5.96 18.36
CA SER A 313 -1.63 -5.48 19.39
C SER A 313 -2.66 -4.50 18.83
N VAL A 314 -3.87 -4.97 18.59
CA VAL A 314 -5.04 -4.15 18.22
C VAL A 314 -6.22 -4.47 19.13
N ALA A 315 -7.00 -3.46 19.48
CA ALA A 315 -8.18 -3.58 20.33
C ALA A 315 -9.22 -2.51 19.96
N GLY A 316 -10.43 -2.64 20.52
CA GLY A 316 -11.50 -1.68 20.29
C GLY A 316 -12.32 -1.96 19.03
N PRO A 317 -13.21 -1.02 18.65
CA PRO A 317 -14.22 -1.25 17.61
C PRO A 317 -13.62 -1.41 16.21
N TYR A 318 -12.40 -0.93 15.97
CA TYR A 318 -11.73 -0.92 14.66
C TYR A 318 -10.62 -1.98 14.55
N ALA A 319 -10.56 -2.95 15.48
CA ALA A 319 -9.44 -3.88 15.57
C ALA A 319 -9.23 -4.72 14.31
N GLU A 320 -10.30 -5.09 13.60
CA GLU A 320 -10.22 -5.87 12.36
C GLU A 320 -9.66 -5.03 11.21
N ASP A 321 -10.12 -3.78 11.06
CA ASP A 321 -9.64 -2.83 10.04
C ASP A 321 -8.15 -2.52 10.22
N LEU A 322 -7.75 -2.28 11.47
CA LEU A 322 -6.35 -2.03 11.85
C LEU A 322 -5.46 -3.23 11.55
N ARG A 323 -5.93 -4.46 11.88
CA ARG A 323 -5.18 -5.68 11.60
C ARG A 323 -5.04 -5.91 10.09
N ARG A 324 -6.08 -5.64 9.30
CA ARG A 324 -6.05 -5.78 7.84
C ARG A 324 -5.09 -4.79 7.20
N SER A 325 -5.10 -3.54 7.66
CA SER A 325 -4.15 -2.52 7.21
C SER A 325 -2.71 -2.89 7.59
N ALA A 326 -2.49 -3.44 8.79
CA ALA A 326 -1.15 -3.89 9.21
C ALA A 326 -0.62 -5.02 8.32
N ILE A 327 -1.43 -6.04 8.01
CA ILE A 327 -1.07 -7.11 7.06
C ILE A 327 -0.74 -6.51 5.69
N THR A 328 -1.51 -5.52 5.24
CA THR A 328 -1.26 -4.84 3.95
C THR A 328 0.08 -4.11 3.95
N LEU A 329 0.40 -3.34 4.99
CA LEU A 329 1.71 -2.69 5.11
C LEU A 329 2.86 -3.70 5.18
N LYS A 330 2.65 -4.84 5.84
CA LYS A 330 3.64 -5.91 5.87
C LYS A 330 3.85 -6.54 4.49
N LEU A 331 2.79 -6.72 3.70
CA LEU A 331 2.89 -7.17 2.32
C LEU A 331 3.64 -6.18 1.42
N LEU A 332 3.69 -4.89 1.77
CA LEU A 332 4.46 -3.85 1.07
C LEU A 332 5.85 -3.64 1.68
N THR A 333 6.24 -4.45 2.66
CA THR A 333 7.57 -4.45 3.26
C THR A 333 8.40 -5.58 2.66
N HIS A 334 9.51 -5.24 2.02
CA HIS A 334 10.43 -6.20 1.43
C HIS A 334 11.25 -6.91 2.53
N GLU A 335 10.87 -8.14 2.88
CA GLU A 335 11.40 -8.87 4.03
C GLU A 335 12.92 -9.03 4.00
N ARG A 336 13.50 -9.19 2.80
CA ARG A 336 14.94 -9.44 2.64
C ARG A 336 15.80 -8.19 2.78
N THR A 337 15.31 -7.06 2.25
CA THR A 337 16.11 -5.83 2.21
C THR A 337 15.73 -4.88 3.33
N GLY A 338 14.49 -4.94 3.82
CA GLY A 338 13.91 -3.99 4.77
C GLY A 338 13.26 -2.77 4.11
N ALA A 339 13.33 -2.63 2.78
CA ALA A 339 12.68 -1.55 2.05
C ALA A 339 11.15 -1.63 2.16
N ILE A 340 10.46 -0.51 2.14
CA ILE A 340 8.99 -0.44 2.20
C ILE A 340 8.53 0.35 0.98
N VAL A 341 7.74 -0.27 0.10
CA VAL A 341 7.27 0.39 -1.13
C VAL A 341 5.99 1.20 -0.90
N ALA A 342 5.83 2.32 -1.62
CA ALA A 342 4.64 3.17 -1.47
C ALA A 342 3.35 2.47 -1.97
N ALA A 343 3.47 1.69 -3.05
CA ALA A 343 2.45 0.77 -3.55
C ALA A 343 3.11 -0.33 -4.40
N PRO A 344 2.46 -1.48 -4.65
CA PRO A 344 3.03 -2.53 -5.50
C PRO A 344 2.78 -2.27 -6.99
N THR A 345 2.15 -1.15 -7.35
CA THR A 345 1.69 -0.80 -8.70
C THR A 345 2.32 0.48 -9.22
N THR A 346 2.21 0.66 -10.55
CA THR A 346 2.60 1.88 -11.24
C THR A 346 1.46 2.36 -12.12
N SER A 347 1.44 3.66 -12.44
CA SER A 347 0.67 4.25 -13.52
C SER A 347 -0.83 4.05 -13.44
N LEU A 348 -1.36 3.76 -12.25
CA LEU A 348 -2.77 3.90 -12.01
C LEU A 348 -3.11 5.39 -11.85
N PRO A 349 -4.18 5.87 -12.50
CA PRO A 349 -4.39 7.30 -12.68
C PRO A 349 -5.03 7.96 -11.47
N GLU A 350 -4.52 9.13 -11.08
CA GLU A 350 -5.18 10.03 -10.09
C GLU A 350 -6.50 10.62 -10.64
N THR A 351 -6.75 10.50 -11.94
CA THR A 351 -8.03 10.80 -12.61
C THR A 351 -8.10 10.02 -13.91
N ILE A 352 -9.20 9.29 -14.15
CA ILE A 352 -9.36 8.48 -15.37
C ILE A 352 -9.20 9.36 -16.63
N GLY A 353 -8.34 8.93 -17.55
CA GLY A 353 -7.97 9.68 -18.76
C GLY A 353 -6.98 10.83 -18.52
N GLY A 354 -6.57 11.05 -17.27
CA GLY A 354 -5.62 12.07 -16.86
C GLY A 354 -4.16 11.65 -17.07
N VAL A 355 -3.27 12.62 -16.84
CA VAL A 355 -1.81 12.48 -17.07
C VAL A 355 -1.01 12.18 -15.81
N ARG A 356 -1.66 12.14 -14.65
CA ARG A 356 -1.03 11.97 -13.32
C ARG A 356 -1.02 10.47 -12.98
N ASN A 357 -0.07 9.77 -13.58
CA ASN A 357 0.08 8.32 -13.54
C ASN A 357 1.55 8.05 -13.20
N TRP A 358 1.83 7.60 -11.96
CA TRP A 358 3.17 7.55 -11.39
C TRP A 358 3.56 6.14 -10.96
N ASP A 359 4.87 5.84 -10.99
CA ASP A 359 5.41 4.58 -10.47
C ASP A 359 5.70 4.68 -8.98
N TYR A 360 5.00 3.88 -8.17
CA TYR A 360 5.05 3.90 -6.70
C TYR A 360 5.73 2.67 -6.11
N ARG A 361 6.39 1.86 -6.94
CA ARG A 361 7.02 0.59 -6.54
C ARG A 361 8.36 0.76 -5.83
N TYR A 362 8.68 1.99 -5.44
CA TYR A 362 9.95 2.39 -4.83
C TYR A 362 9.78 2.70 -3.34
N CYS A 363 10.91 2.73 -2.64
CA CYS A 363 10.98 3.05 -1.23
C CYS A 363 11.25 4.54 -1.03
N TRP A 364 10.19 5.33 -0.83
CA TRP A 364 10.33 6.70 -0.32
C TRP A 364 10.72 6.66 1.15
N LEU A 365 11.73 7.46 1.53
CA LEU A 365 12.13 7.59 2.93
C LEU A 365 10.96 8.08 3.79
N ARG A 366 10.19 9.05 3.29
CA ARG A 366 8.96 9.53 3.91
C ARG A 366 7.97 8.40 4.19
N ASP A 367 7.59 7.69 3.13
CA ASP A 367 6.48 6.73 3.19
C ASP A 367 6.85 5.53 4.05
N ALA A 368 8.11 5.10 3.95
CA ALA A 368 8.66 4.05 4.78
C ALA A 368 8.73 4.46 6.26
N THR A 369 9.20 5.68 6.57
CA THR A 369 9.29 6.16 7.95
C THR A 369 7.92 6.28 8.63
N PHE A 370 6.89 6.71 7.91
CA PHE A 370 5.52 6.73 8.44
C PHE A 370 4.94 5.31 8.57
N THR A 371 5.25 4.41 7.65
CA THR A 371 4.81 3.00 7.73
C THR A 371 5.41 2.32 8.97
N LEU A 372 6.68 2.61 9.27
CA LEU A 372 7.33 2.12 10.48
C LEU A 372 6.67 2.61 11.76
N TYR A 373 6.24 3.87 11.79
CA TYR A 373 5.51 4.40 12.93
C TYR A 373 4.26 3.56 13.22
N ALA A 374 3.43 3.33 12.20
CA ALA A 374 2.22 2.51 12.30
C ALA A 374 2.53 1.06 12.73
N LEU A 375 3.54 0.40 12.14
CA LEU A 375 3.89 -0.98 12.51
C LEU A 375 4.46 -1.08 13.94
N LEU A 376 5.30 -0.12 14.36
CA LEU A 376 5.83 -0.05 15.72
C LEU A 376 4.75 0.28 16.77
N LEU A 377 3.76 1.10 16.42
CA LEU A 377 2.59 1.36 17.27
C LEU A 377 1.87 0.05 17.61
N LEU A 378 1.75 -0.83 16.63
CA LEU A 378 1.08 -2.12 16.78
C LEU A 378 1.99 -3.24 17.32
N GLY A 379 3.28 -2.98 17.48
CA GLY A 379 4.23 -3.89 18.15
C GLY A 379 5.19 -4.66 17.23
N ASP A 380 5.18 -4.43 15.91
CA ASP A 380 6.14 -5.06 15.00
C ASP A 380 7.49 -4.32 15.04
N ARG A 381 8.40 -4.85 15.86
CA ARG A 381 9.78 -4.35 15.98
C ARG A 381 10.68 -4.81 14.85
N THR A 382 10.41 -5.99 14.29
CA THR A 382 11.25 -6.62 13.27
C THR A 382 11.25 -5.79 11.98
N ALA A 383 10.08 -5.27 11.57
CA ALA A 383 9.99 -4.38 10.42
C ALA A 383 10.89 -3.15 10.55
N ALA A 384 10.94 -2.56 11.75
CA ALA A 384 11.79 -1.40 12.02
C ALA A 384 13.29 -1.74 12.03
N ASP A 385 13.68 -2.84 12.66
CA ASP A 385 15.08 -3.30 12.67
C ASP A 385 15.58 -3.57 11.23
N ASN A 386 14.75 -4.22 10.40
CA ASN A 386 15.06 -4.50 9.01
C ASN A 386 15.20 -3.22 8.18
N PHE A 387 14.27 -2.27 8.32
CA PHE A 387 14.34 -0.99 7.62
C PHE A 387 15.56 -0.17 8.04
N TRP A 388 15.93 -0.15 9.32
CA TRP A 388 17.14 0.57 9.73
C TRP A 388 18.41 -0.08 9.18
N GLY A 389 18.46 -1.41 9.10
CA GLY A 389 19.52 -2.10 8.36
C GLY A 389 19.55 -1.71 6.88
N TRP A 390 18.40 -1.49 6.26
CA TRP A 390 18.31 -0.99 4.88
C TRP A 390 18.85 0.42 4.73
N VAL A 391 18.45 1.35 5.62
CA VAL A 391 18.94 2.74 5.63
C VAL A 391 20.44 2.77 5.86
N GLU A 392 20.98 1.95 6.78
CA GLU A 392 22.42 1.84 7.01
C GLU A 392 23.16 1.43 5.73
N ARG A 393 22.68 0.41 5.02
CA ARG A 393 23.31 -0.06 3.77
C ARG A 393 23.18 0.92 2.60
N THR A 394 22.07 1.67 2.53
CA THR A 394 21.73 2.51 1.37
C THR A 394 22.24 3.94 1.53
N CYS A 395 22.25 4.45 2.76
CA CYS A 395 22.46 5.87 3.08
C CYS A 395 23.70 6.13 3.93
N ALA A 396 24.18 5.19 4.77
CA ALA A 396 25.31 5.48 5.64
C ALA A 396 26.62 5.64 4.86
N GLY A 397 27.45 6.61 5.27
CA GLY A 397 28.72 6.92 4.61
C GLY A 397 28.61 7.88 3.42
N GLU A 398 27.41 8.16 2.94
CA GLU A 398 27.17 9.24 1.97
C GLU A 398 26.95 10.57 2.70
N PRO A 399 27.41 11.70 2.13
CA PRO A 399 27.14 13.00 2.70
C PRO A 399 25.64 13.33 2.59
N PRO A 400 25.04 14.07 3.55
CA PRO A 400 23.61 14.35 3.57
C PRO A 400 23.05 14.97 2.28
N GLU A 401 23.84 15.78 1.56
CA GLU A 401 23.42 16.35 0.26
C GLU A 401 23.14 15.31 -0.83
N ARG A 402 23.58 14.06 -0.66
CA ARG A 402 23.35 12.94 -1.60
C ARG A 402 22.25 11.99 -1.13
N LEU A 403 21.56 12.32 -0.04
CA LEU A 403 20.34 11.60 0.34
C LEU A 403 19.24 11.95 -0.67
N GLN A 404 18.71 10.91 -1.31
CA GLN A 404 17.54 11.01 -2.17
C GLN A 404 16.28 10.76 -1.37
N ILE A 405 15.16 11.24 -1.90
CA ILE A 405 13.85 11.11 -1.29
C ILE A 405 13.30 9.68 -1.41
N MET A 406 13.77 8.95 -2.42
CA MET A 406 13.35 7.58 -2.72
C MET A 406 14.49 6.76 -3.35
N TYR A 407 14.37 5.44 -3.25
CA TYR A 407 15.34 4.47 -3.79
C TYR A 407 14.61 3.22 -4.31
N GLY A 408 15.28 2.46 -5.18
CA GLY A 408 14.87 1.10 -5.53
C GLY A 408 14.89 0.18 -4.29
N VAL A 409 14.21 -0.97 -4.39
CA VAL A 409 14.04 -1.90 -3.26
C VAL A 409 15.39 -2.40 -2.70
N ARG A 410 16.44 -2.43 -3.53
CA ARG A 410 17.79 -2.85 -3.13
C ARG A 410 18.74 -1.66 -2.94
N GLY A 411 18.22 -0.43 -2.92
CA GLY A 411 18.98 0.79 -2.73
C GLY A 411 19.46 1.44 -4.02
N GLU A 412 18.91 1.07 -5.17
CA GLU A 412 19.19 1.70 -6.45
C GLU A 412 18.86 3.19 -6.40
N ARG A 413 19.77 4.01 -6.92
CA ARG A 413 19.70 5.48 -6.90
C ARG A 413 19.16 6.10 -8.18
N GLU A 414 19.27 5.37 -9.29
CA GLU A 414 18.82 5.84 -10.60
C GLU A 414 17.43 5.28 -10.89
N LEU A 415 16.41 6.14 -10.77
CA LEU A 415 15.01 5.79 -11.00
C LEU A 415 14.43 6.56 -12.18
N THR A 416 15.24 6.72 -13.23
CA THR A 416 14.93 7.54 -14.39
C THR A 416 13.52 7.24 -14.93
N GLU A 417 12.68 8.26 -14.93
CA GLU A 417 11.33 8.18 -15.48
C GLU A 417 11.37 7.99 -16.99
N ARG A 418 10.60 7.01 -17.46
CA ARG A 418 10.41 6.74 -18.90
C ARG A 418 8.94 6.40 -19.18
N GLU A 419 8.48 6.81 -20.35
CA GLU A 419 7.12 6.53 -20.81
C GLU A 419 7.07 5.26 -21.67
N LEU A 420 6.11 4.39 -21.38
CA LEU A 420 5.85 3.15 -22.12
C LEU A 420 4.74 3.38 -23.15
N GLY A 421 5.09 4.01 -24.29
CA GLY A 421 4.13 4.39 -25.32
C GLY A 421 3.41 3.23 -26.03
N HIS A 422 3.81 1.98 -25.78
CA HIS A 422 3.17 0.80 -26.33
C HIS A 422 1.94 0.34 -25.52
N LEU A 423 1.79 0.77 -24.27
CA LEU A 423 0.64 0.44 -23.43
C LEU A 423 -0.42 1.55 -23.50
N SER A 424 -1.69 1.18 -23.55
CA SER A 424 -2.79 2.15 -23.58
C SER A 424 -2.96 2.92 -22.27
N GLY A 425 -2.57 2.31 -21.14
CA GLY A 425 -2.82 2.82 -19.79
C GLY A 425 -4.17 2.33 -19.25
N TYR A 426 -4.33 2.35 -17.92
CA TYR A 426 -5.60 1.95 -17.30
C TYR A 426 -6.74 2.82 -17.83
N ARG A 427 -7.71 2.22 -18.54
CA ARG A 427 -8.82 2.93 -19.20
C ARG A 427 -8.34 4.13 -20.04
N ASP A 428 -7.33 3.90 -20.87
CA ASP A 428 -6.71 4.91 -21.75
C ASP A 428 -6.06 6.10 -21.03
N SER A 429 -5.77 5.98 -19.73
CA SER A 429 -5.08 7.02 -18.96
C SER A 429 -3.60 7.02 -19.30
N ARG A 430 -3.15 8.06 -20.01
CA ARG A 430 -1.79 8.18 -20.55
C ARG A 430 -1.05 9.39 -19.98
N PRO A 431 0.29 9.33 -19.87
CA PRO A 431 1.15 8.22 -20.27
C PRO A 431 1.24 7.12 -19.20
N VAL A 432 1.73 5.94 -19.60
CA VAL A 432 2.20 4.91 -18.65
C VAL A 432 3.67 5.22 -18.36
N ARG A 433 4.00 5.42 -17.08
CA ARG A 433 5.36 5.74 -16.60
C ARG A 433 5.96 4.59 -15.81
N VAL A 434 7.26 4.42 -15.96
CA VAL A 434 8.06 3.58 -15.06
C VAL A 434 9.31 4.35 -14.66
N GLY A 435 9.80 4.15 -13.44
CA GLY A 435 10.64 5.15 -12.80
C GLY A 435 9.81 6.33 -12.29
N ASN A 436 10.47 7.24 -11.58
CA ASN A 436 9.78 8.38 -10.99
C ASN A 436 10.67 9.63 -11.06
N GLY A 437 10.19 10.67 -11.73
CA GLY A 437 10.93 11.90 -11.97
C GLY A 437 11.17 12.76 -10.72
N ALA A 438 10.70 12.35 -9.54
CA ALA A 438 11.02 13.04 -8.30
C ALA A 438 12.34 12.56 -7.64
N PHE A 439 12.96 11.49 -8.15
CA PHE A 439 14.15 10.87 -7.52
C PHE A 439 15.39 11.78 -7.41
N ASP A 440 15.49 12.80 -8.25
CA ASP A 440 16.54 13.82 -8.27
C ASP A 440 16.06 15.19 -7.75
N GLN A 441 14.81 15.28 -7.28
CA GLN A 441 14.29 16.48 -6.65
C GLN A 441 14.91 16.69 -5.29
N ARG A 442 15.02 17.97 -4.91
CA ARG A 442 15.40 18.37 -3.57
C ARG A 442 14.14 18.55 -2.73
N GLN A 443 14.05 17.81 -1.64
CA GLN A 443 13.07 17.99 -0.56
C GLN A 443 13.83 18.09 0.76
N THR A 444 13.61 19.17 1.51
CA THR A 444 14.28 19.39 2.80
C THR A 444 13.54 18.73 3.96
N ASP A 445 12.28 18.36 3.77
CA ASP A 445 11.48 17.60 4.72
C ASP A 445 12.04 16.21 5.04
N VAL A 446 12.63 15.52 4.04
CA VAL A 446 13.16 14.16 4.19
C VAL A 446 14.16 14.00 5.34
N TYR A 447 14.97 15.03 5.60
CA TYR A 447 15.93 15.03 6.71
C TYR A 447 15.22 15.00 8.06
N GLY A 448 14.12 15.76 8.17
CA GLY A 448 13.27 15.78 9.35
C GLY A 448 12.56 14.46 9.57
N GLU A 449 12.00 13.88 8.51
CA GLU A 449 11.29 12.59 8.55
C GLU A 449 12.21 11.45 9.00
N LEU A 450 13.44 11.40 8.48
CA LEU A 450 14.44 10.41 8.87
C LEU A 450 14.79 10.53 10.35
N LEU A 451 15.08 11.74 10.83
CA LEU A 451 15.43 11.97 12.24
C LEU A 451 14.25 11.75 13.19
N ASP A 452 13.02 12.06 12.78
CA ASP A 452 11.81 11.81 13.57
C ASP A 452 11.54 10.32 13.73
N ALA A 453 11.64 9.55 12.65
CA ALA A 453 11.48 8.11 12.72
C ALA A 453 12.56 7.42 13.55
N PHE A 454 13.82 7.86 13.43
CA PHE A 454 14.88 7.35 14.30
C PHE A 454 14.60 7.63 15.77
N TRP A 455 14.16 8.86 16.10
CA TRP A 455 13.78 9.21 17.47
C TRP A 455 12.63 8.34 17.98
N PHE A 456 11.59 8.14 17.16
CA PHE A 456 10.46 7.31 17.53
C PHE A 456 10.87 5.85 17.76
N TYR A 457 11.63 5.26 16.83
CA TYR A 457 12.20 3.93 16.99
C TYR A 457 12.99 3.83 18.29
N TYR A 458 13.90 4.77 18.52
CA TYR A 458 14.72 4.83 19.72
C TYR A 458 13.87 4.84 21.01
N CYS A 459 12.82 5.66 21.06
CA CYS A 459 11.89 5.73 22.20
C CYS A 459 11.11 4.43 22.43
N ARG A 460 10.86 3.65 21.38
CA ARG A 460 10.09 2.39 21.46
C ARG A 460 10.95 1.17 21.74
N THR A 461 12.21 1.18 21.32
CA THR A 461 13.12 0.03 21.47
C THR A 461 14.05 0.12 22.67
N THR A 462 14.31 1.32 23.19
CA THR A 462 15.17 1.53 24.35
C THR A 462 14.35 1.69 25.63
N ALA A 463 14.66 0.91 26.67
CA ALA A 463 14.01 1.08 27.97
C ALA A 463 14.31 2.48 28.55
N PRO A 464 13.38 3.13 29.26
CA PRO A 464 13.55 4.48 29.77
C PRO A 464 14.81 4.70 30.63
N ASP A 465 15.29 3.64 31.29
CA ASP A 465 16.40 3.58 32.23
C ASP A 465 17.67 2.91 31.66
N ALA A 466 17.61 2.34 30.45
CA ALA A 466 18.77 1.72 29.83
C ALA A 466 19.78 2.77 29.34
N THR A 467 21.08 2.50 29.56
CA THR A 467 22.14 3.27 28.90
C THR A 467 22.06 3.00 27.40
N PRO A 468 21.71 3.99 26.58
CA PRO A 468 21.39 3.73 25.19
C PRO A 468 22.67 3.45 24.40
N ARG A 469 22.59 2.57 23.40
CA ARG A 469 23.66 2.36 22.42
C ARG A 469 23.12 2.66 21.03
N ILE A 470 23.40 3.86 20.54
CA ILE A 470 23.30 4.15 19.11
C ILE A 470 24.61 3.68 18.49
N ARG A 471 24.55 2.93 17.39
CA ARG A 471 25.76 2.55 16.65
C ARG A 471 26.46 3.81 16.14
N GLY A 472 27.79 3.79 16.09
CA GLY A 472 28.58 4.98 15.78
C GLY A 472 28.32 5.55 14.37
N ASP A 473 28.17 4.65 13.39
CA ASP A 473 27.80 4.95 12.00
C ASP A 473 26.42 5.63 11.89
N VAL A 474 25.41 5.09 12.59
CA VAL A 474 24.06 5.63 12.64
C VAL A 474 24.07 7.02 13.28
N TRP A 475 24.78 7.21 14.40
CA TRP A 475 24.89 8.53 15.01
C TRP A 475 25.58 9.54 14.08
N GLU A 476 26.64 9.13 13.39
CA GLU A 476 27.33 9.99 12.43
C GLU A 476 26.40 10.45 11.30
N LEU A 477 25.59 9.55 10.73
CA LEU A 477 24.57 9.91 9.75
C LEU A 477 23.56 10.94 10.32
N MET A 478 23.06 10.71 11.55
CA MET A 478 22.09 11.61 12.17
C MET A 478 22.68 12.99 12.48
N ARG A 479 23.90 13.02 13.03
CA ARG A 479 24.63 14.25 13.33
C ARG A 479 24.90 15.05 12.07
N ALA A 480 25.40 14.40 11.02
CA ALA A 480 25.64 15.02 9.73
C ALA A 480 24.33 15.57 9.13
N THR A 481 23.23 14.81 9.23
CA THR A 481 21.91 15.24 8.76
C THR A 481 21.42 16.49 9.50
N ALA A 482 21.55 16.55 10.83
CA ALA A 482 21.18 17.73 11.61
C ALA A 482 22.06 18.95 11.28
N ASP A 483 23.38 18.75 11.15
CA ASP A 483 24.31 19.82 10.72
C ASP A 483 23.98 20.33 9.32
N TYR A 484 23.52 19.46 8.43
CA TYR A 484 23.10 19.80 7.09
C TYR A 484 21.79 20.58 7.08
N ILE A 485 20.79 20.20 7.89
CA ILE A 485 19.55 20.99 8.07
C ILE A 485 19.90 22.43 8.46
N CYS A 486 20.82 22.63 9.41
CA CYS A 486 21.29 23.96 9.80
C CYS A 486 21.88 24.78 8.62
N ALA A 487 22.45 24.12 7.62
CA ALA A 487 23.01 24.78 6.45
C ALA A 487 21.95 25.12 5.39
N VAL A 488 20.93 24.27 5.21
CA VAL A 488 20.06 24.33 4.01
C VAL A 488 18.63 24.76 4.25
N TRP A 489 18.15 24.84 5.50
CA TRP A 489 16.72 25.07 5.76
C TRP A 489 16.19 26.39 5.18
N ARG A 490 17.06 27.38 4.92
CA ARG A 490 16.70 28.68 4.32
C ARG A 490 16.50 28.61 2.81
N GLU A 491 16.78 27.50 2.17
CA GLU A 491 16.63 27.33 0.73
C GLU A 491 15.21 26.83 0.36
N PRO A 492 14.67 27.18 -0.80
CA PRO A 492 13.41 26.62 -1.28
C PRO A 492 13.59 25.18 -1.79
N ASP A 493 12.52 24.40 -1.82
CA ASP A 493 12.49 23.00 -2.25
C ASP A 493 11.17 22.65 -2.96
N GLN A 494 10.95 21.37 -3.29
CA GLN A 494 9.74 20.93 -4.02
C GLN A 494 8.57 20.53 -3.12
N GLY A 495 8.71 20.67 -1.80
CA GLY A 495 7.69 20.34 -0.82
C GLY A 495 7.27 18.87 -0.79
N LEU A 496 6.40 18.51 0.14
CA LEU A 496 5.89 17.15 0.35
C LEU A 496 5.33 16.49 -0.92
N TRP A 497 4.64 17.28 -1.74
CA TRP A 497 3.88 16.78 -2.89
C TRP A 497 4.67 16.70 -4.20
N GLU A 498 5.99 16.90 -4.17
CA GLU A 498 6.89 16.69 -5.32
C GLU A 498 6.47 17.53 -6.54
N ILE A 499 6.02 18.75 -6.29
CA ILE A 499 5.43 19.63 -7.31
C ILE A 499 6.46 19.85 -8.41
N ARG A 500 6.07 19.64 -9.68
CA ARG A 500 6.96 19.77 -10.84
C ARG A 500 7.20 21.23 -11.27
N GLY A 501 7.28 22.13 -10.29
CA GLY A 501 7.37 23.58 -10.45
C GLY A 501 8.69 24.18 -9.99
N ALA A 502 8.70 25.51 -9.91
CA ALA A 502 9.79 26.23 -9.26
C ALA A 502 9.77 25.95 -7.75
N PRO A 503 10.93 25.71 -7.11
CA PRO A 503 11.01 25.48 -5.68
C PRO A 503 10.42 26.64 -4.87
N LEU A 504 9.73 26.33 -3.78
CA LEU A 504 9.14 27.32 -2.86
C LEU A 504 9.61 27.10 -1.42
N HIS A 505 9.34 28.06 -0.54
CA HIS A 505 9.48 27.85 0.90
C HIS A 505 8.20 27.20 1.45
N HIS A 506 8.06 25.90 1.21
CA HIS A 506 6.93 25.12 1.71
C HIS A 506 6.88 25.11 3.23
N VAL A 507 5.72 25.40 3.81
CA VAL A 507 5.56 25.48 5.28
C VAL A 507 5.89 24.13 5.90
N TYR A 508 5.40 23.04 5.31
CA TYR A 508 5.66 21.68 5.77
C TYR A 508 7.15 21.35 5.81
N SER A 509 7.91 21.68 4.76
CA SER A 509 9.35 21.39 4.70
C SER A 509 10.13 22.14 5.77
N LYS A 510 9.73 23.38 6.11
CA LYS A 510 10.31 24.10 7.25
C LYS A 510 9.94 23.48 8.59
N VAL A 511 8.69 23.04 8.75
CA VAL A 511 8.25 22.30 9.94
C VAL A 511 9.09 21.03 10.11
N MET A 512 9.34 20.26 9.06
CA MET A 512 10.15 19.05 9.16
C MET A 512 11.64 19.35 9.42
N CYS A 513 12.20 20.44 8.89
CA CYS A 513 13.52 20.91 9.33
C CYS A 513 13.56 21.20 10.84
N TRP A 514 12.52 21.86 11.37
CA TRP A 514 12.39 22.08 12.82
C TRP A 514 12.30 20.76 13.60
N VAL A 515 11.48 19.81 13.14
CA VAL A 515 11.32 18.50 13.76
C VAL A 515 12.66 17.77 13.81
N GLY A 516 13.41 17.76 12.70
CA GLY A 516 14.71 17.11 12.62
C GLY A 516 15.69 17.63 13.68
N LEU A 517 15.83 18.96 13.80
CA LEU A 517 16.69 19.56 14.83
C LEU A 517 16.16 19.30 16.25
N ASP A 518 14.84 19.38 16.46
CA ASP A 518 14.26 19.08 17.77
C ASP A 518 14.56 17.64 18.22
N ARG A 519 14.44 16.67 17.32
CA ARG A 519 14.74 15.26 17.60
C ARG A 519 16.23 15.02 17.83
N ALA A 520 17.08 15.62 16.99
CA ALA A 520 18.53 15.53 17.15
C ALA A 520 18.98 16.09 18.52
N ILE A 521 18.43 17.23 18.96
CA ILE A 521 18.71 17.83 20.27
C ILE A 521 18.25 16.91 21.42
N ARG A 522 17.03 16.37 21.35
CA ARG A 522 16.50 15.44 22.36
C ARG A 522 17.37 14.19 22.49
N MET A 523 17.81 13.65 21.36
CA MET A 523 18.72 12.51 21.32
C MET A 523 20.07 12.86 21.93
N ALA A 524 20.76 13.85 21.38
CA ALA A 524 22.09 14.27 21.86
C ALA A 524 22.12 14.50 23.38
N THR A 525 21.08 15.15 23.91
CA THR A 525 20.94 15.43 25.35
C THR A 525 20.76 14.15 26.16
N ARG A 526 20.06 13.15 25.64
CA ARG A 526 19.79 11.88 26.32
C ARG A 526 20.98 10.92 26.30
N VAL A 527 21.75 10.88 25.20
CA VAL A 527 22.89 9.96 25.04
C VAL A 527 24.26 10.58 25.31
N THR A 528 24.35 11.90 25.53
CA THR A 528 25.61 12.62 25.76
C THR A 528 26.64 12.38 24.64
N LEU A 529 26.19 12.49 23.38
CA LEU A 529 27.06 12.31 22.21
C LEU A 529 27.65 13.65 21.71
N PRO A 530 28.86 13.66 21.11
CA PRO A 530 29.46 14.88 20.59
C PRO A 530 28.63 15.50 19.46
N CYS A 531 28.24 16.78 19.61
CA CYS A 531 27.58 17.59 18.60
C CYS A 531 27.67 19.09 18.94
N ASP A 532 27.35 19.96 17.98
CA ASP A 532 27.22 21.40 18.20
C ASP A 532 25.78 21.73 18.68
N LEU A 533 25.51 21.42 19.95
CA LEU A 533 24.16 21.53 20.52
C LEU A 533 23.66 22.98 20.55
N ASP A 534 24.55 23.95 20.74
CA ASP A 534 24.20 25.36 20.80
C ASP A 534 23.77 25.88 19.42
N ARG A 535 24.49 25.50 18.35
CA ARG A 535 24.07 25.80 16.98
C ARG A 535 22.72 25.17 16.65
N TRP A 536 22.52 23.89 16.97
CA TRP A 536 21.25 23.21 16.68
C TRP A 536 20.06 23.89 17.36
N ARG A 537 20.22 24.29 18.63
CA ARG A 537 19.18 25.03 19.37
C ARG A 537 18.87 26.38 18.71
N ALA A 538 19.91 27.14 18.38
CA ALA A 538 19.76 28.45 17.75
C ALA A 538 19.04 28.35 16.40
N GLU A 539 19.42 27.40 15.54
CA GLU A 539 18.77 27.21 14.23
C GLU A 539 17.34 26.65 14.38
N ARG A 540 17.08 25.72 15.30
CA ARG A 540 15.72 25.24 15.59
C ARG A 540 14.81 26.40 16.00
N ASP A 541 15.26 27.26 16.89
CA ASP A 541 14.47 28.39 17.39
C ASP A 541 14.26 29.46 16.30
N ALA A 542 15.26 29.66 15.43
CA ALA A 542 15.14 30.51 14.24
C ALA A 542 14.10 29.98 13.25
N ILE A 543 14.14 28.67 12.93
CA ILE A 543 13.15 28.03 12.05
C ILE A 543 11.74 28.21 12.63
N ARG A 544 11.56 27.94 13.94
CA ARG A 544 10.26 28.10 14.61
C ARG A 544 9.74 29.51 14.47
N THR A 545 10.57 30.51 14.74
CA THR A 545 10.21 31.92 14.62
C THR A 545 9.77 32.24 13.19
N GLU A 546 10.55 31.81 12.20
CA GLU A 546 10.26 32.09 10.80
C GLU A 546 8.94 31.45 10.31
N ILE A 547 8.66 30.21 10.71
CA ILE A 547 7.39 29.54 10.37
C ILE A 547 6.20 30.30 10.96
N LEU A 548 6.30 30.74 12.22
CA LEU A 548 5.21 31.46 12.88
C LEU A 548 4.95 32.84 12.28
N GLU A 549 5.99 33.50 11.77
CA GLU A 549 5.91 34.83 11.15
C GLU A 549 5.51 34.79 9.68
N ARG A 550 5.99 33.80 8.92
CA ARG A 550 5.86 33.75 7.45
C ARG A 550 4.97 32.63 6.93
N GLY A 551 4.79 31.56 7.72
CA GLY A 551 3.96 30.41 7.35
C GLY A 551 2.47 30.61 7.65
N PHE A 552 2.14 31.36 8.71
CA PHE A 552 0.76 31.74 8.99
C PHE A 552 0.37 32.95 8.14
N ASN A 553 -0.59 32.78 7.24
CA ASN A 553 -1.05 33.84 6.36
C ASN A 553 -2.22 34.59 7.01
N PRO A 554 -2.05 35.85 7.48
CA PRO A 554 -3.10 36.56 8.19
C PRO A 554 -4.29 36.97 7.31
N ARG A 555 -4.14 36.97 5.98
CA ARG A 555 -5.25 37.24 5.06
C ARG A 555 -6.18 36.04 4.95
N VAL A 556 -5.60 34.84 4.93
CA VAL A 556 -6.32 33.57 4.88
C VAL A 556 -6.80 33.16 6.28
N GLY A 557 -6.03 33.50 7.32
CA GLY A 557 -6.29 33.09 8.70
C GLY A 557 -5.81 31.67 9.02
N ALA A 558 -4.87 31.13 8.24
CA ALA A 558 -4.39 29.75 8.37
C ALA A 558 -2.90 29.62 7.99
N PHE A 559 -2.28 28.51 8.40
CA PHE A 559 -1.04 28.06 7.77
C PHE A 559 -1.35 27.61 6.32
N THR A 560 -0.51 28.05 5.38
CA THR A 560 -0.72 27.88 3.93
C THR A 560 0.36 27.00 3.32
N MET A 561 0.24 26.69 2.02
CA MET A 561 1.15 25.79 1.29
C MET A 561 2.62 26.21 1.38
N ALA A 562 2.90 27.50 1.17
CA ALA A 562 4.24 28.06 1.16
C ALA A 562 4.21 29.53 1.58
N TYR A 563 5.37 30.08 1.97
CA TYR A 563 5.47 31.48 2.38
C TYR A 563 4.99 32.44 1.28
N GLY A 564 4.03 33.29 1.65
CA GLY A 564 3.45 34.29 0.73
C GLY A 564 2.41 33.73 -0.25
N VAL A 565 2.03 32.47 -0.13
CA VAL A 565 0.99 31.83 -0.96
C VAL A 565 -0.34 31.78 -0.19
N ASP A 566 -1.45 32.02 -0.88
CA ASP A 566 -2.80 32.00 -0.26
C ASP A 566 -3.44 30.62 -0.22
N ALA A 567 -2.95 29.68 -1.03
CA ALA A 567 -3.50 28.33 -1.11
C ALA A 567 -3.30 27.56 0.20
N LEU A 568 -4.36 26.91 0.66
CA LEU A 568 -4.31 25.91 1.73
C LEU A 568 -3.62 24.64 1.23
N ASP A 569 -3.00 23.92 2.17
CA ASP A 569 -2.36 22.62 1.94
C ASP A 569 -2.67 21.71 3.13
N ALA A 570 -3.15 20.50 2.85
CA ALA A 570 -3.50 19.50 3.86
C ALA A 570 -2.31 19.07 4.73
N SER A 571 -1.08 19.21 4.23
CA SER A 571 0.18 18.98 4.97
C SER A 571 0.26 19.80 6.26
N ALA A 572 -0.42 20.94 6.35
CA ALA A 572 -0.47 21.75 7.57
C ALA A 572 -1.15 21.01 8.75
N LEU A 573 -2.03 20.04 8.47
CA LEU A 573 -2.62 19.16 9.49
C LEU A 573 -1.56 18.29 10.21
N ARG A 574 -0.39 18.08 9.61
CA ARG A 574 0.71 17.34 10.27
C ARG A 574 1.37 18.12 11.39
N MET A 575 1.29 19.45 11.41
CA MET A 575 1.96 20.30 12.41
C MET A 575 1.68 19.88 13.86
N PRO A 576 0.42 19.62 14.28
CA PRO A 576 0.14 19.09 15.61
C PRO A 576 0.58 17.64 15.79
N LEU A 577 0.50 16.82 14.74
CA LEU A 577 0.84 15.40 14.81
C LEU A 577 2.34 15.16 15.03
N VAL A 578 3.19 16.06 14.52
CA VAL A 578 4.65 16.04 14.77
C VAL A 578 5.08 16.90 15.96
N GLY A 579 4.13 17.51 16.67
CA GLY A 579 4.37 18.28 17.89
C GLY A 579 4.97 19.68 17.68
N PHE A 580 4.76 20.30 16.52
CA PHE A 580 5.22 21.68 16.26
C PHE A 580 4.37 22.72 17.02
N LEU A 581 3.04 22.60 16.93
CA LEU A 581 2.06 23.39 17.68
C LEU A 581 0.95 22.45 18.19
N PRO A 582 0.41 22.66 19.40
CA PRO A 582 -0.72 21.84 19.85
C PRO A 582 -1.96 22.11 18.98
N ALA A 583 -2.82 21.10 18.81
CA ALA A 583 -3.99 21.20 17.95
C ALA A 583 -4.95 22.33 18.40
N ASP A 584 -4.98 22.66 19.68
CA ASP A 584 -5.82 23.71 20.25
C ASP A 584 -5.20 25.13 20.20
N ASP A 585 -3.97 25.30 19.69
CA ASP A 585 -3.40 26.62 19.39
C ASP A 585 -4.38 27.38 18.48
N PRO A 586 -4.70 28.67 18.77
CA PRO A 586 -5.67 29.41 17.97
C PRO A 586 -5.39 29.43 16.47
N ARG A 587 -4.12 29.44 16.06
CA ARG A 587 -3.70 29.40 14.65
C ARG A 587 -3.93 28.02 14.05
N MET A 588 -3.63 26.96 14.81
CA MET A 588 -3.84 25.59 14.34
C MET A 588 -5.32 25.25 14.27
N ARG A 589 -6.13 25.62 15.26
CA ARG A 589 -7.58 25.45 15.22
C ARG A 589 -8.18 26.13 13.99
N ALA A 590 -7.81 27.39 13.73
CA ALA A 590 -8.26 28.11 12.54
C ALA A 590 -7.81 27.44 11.24
N THR A 591 -6.59 26.88 11.20
CA THR A 591 -6.08 26.12 10.05
C THR A 591 -6.87 24.83 9.82
N ILE A 592 -7.13 24.06 10.87
CA ILE A 592 -7.92 22.81 10.80
C ILE A 592 -9.34 23.11 10.31
N ASP A 593 -9.99 24.13 10.87
CA ASP A 593 -11.34 24.55 10.47
C ASP A 593 -11.37 25.04 9.02
N SER A 594 -10.35 25.79 8.57
CA SER A 594 -10.23 26.27 7.18
C SER A 594 -10.03 25.10 6.20
N ILE A 595 -9.19 24.12 6.53
CA ILE A 595 -8.98 22.93 5.68
C ILE A 595 -10.26 22.09 5.61
N GLN A 596 -10.94 21.90 6.73
CA GLN A 596 -12.21 21.18 6.77
C GLN A 596 -13.30 21.88 5.94
N ALA A 597 -13.38 23.21 5.98
CA ALA A 597 -14.40 23.99 5.27
C ALA A 597 -14.07 24.17 3.78
N ASP A 598 -12.83 24.56 3.48
CA ASP A 598 -12.48 25.13 2.18
C ASP A 598 -11.63 24.19 1.31
N LEU A 599 -10.92 23.22 1.89
CA LEU A 599 -10.09 22.25 1.16
C LEU A 599 -10.75 20.87 1.02
N SER A 600 -11.99 20.72 1.49
CA SER A 600 -12.74 19.47 1.39
C SER A 600 -13.78 19.49 0.28
N VAL A 601 -14.09 18.33 -0.29
CA VAL A 601 -15.21 18.08 -1.22
C VAL A 601 -16.00 16.91 -0.66
N ASP A 602 -17.27 17.15 -0.34
CA ASP A 602 -18.12 16.18 0.36
C ASP A 602 -17.43 15.55 1.57
N GLY A 603 -16.67 16.33 2.36
CA GLY A 603 -15.96 15.85 3.55
C GLY A 603 -14.67 15.08 3.30
N LEU A 604 -14.27 14.85 2.04
CA LEU A 604 -12.97 14.32 1.68
C LEU A 604 -11.98 15.45 1.42
N VAL A 605 -10.79 15.37 2.01
CA VAL A 605 -9.79 16.44 1.96
C VAL A 605 -8.90 16.28 0.72
N LEU A 606 -8.75 17.36 -0.05
CA LEU A 606 -7.82 17.44 -1.18
C LEU A 606 -6.39 17.75 -0.67
N ARG A 607 -5.34 17.49 -1.46
CA ARG A 607 -3.96 17.90 -1.08
C ARG A 607 -3.84 19.42 -0.97
N TYR A 608 -4.28 20.13 -2.00
CA TYR A 608 -4.26 21.59 -2.12
C TYR A 608 -5.22 22.06 -3.23
N ARG A 609 -5.43 23.37 -3.34
CA ARG A 609 -6.08 24.02 -4.50
C ARG A 609 -5.19 25.15 -5.02
N ALA A 610 -4.16 24.78 -5.79
CA ALA A 610 -3.14 25.67 -6.32
C ALA A 610 -2.70 25.21 -7.71
N GLU A 611 -2.12 26.11 -8.51
CA GLU A 611 -1.42 25.72 -9.74
C GLU A 611 -0.12 24.98 -9.38
N ASP A 612 0.07 23.79 -9.94
CA ASP A 612 1.19 22.88 -9.68
C ASP A 612 2.00 22.53 -10.95
N ASN A 613 1.71 23.23 -12.06
CA ASN A 613 2.27 23.00 -13.41
C ASN A 613 1.86 21.68 -14.08
N LEU A 614 0.79 21.03 -13.61
CA LEU A 614 0.22 19.85 -14.24
C LEU A 614 -1.25 20.10 -14.65
N PRO A 615 -1.69 19.57 -15.82
CA PRO A 615 -3.07 19.75 -16.26
C PRO A 615 -4.02 18.78 -15.53
N GLY A 616 -5.28 19.19 -15.39
CA GLY A 616 -6.36 18.36 -14.86
C GLY A 616 -6.62 18.56 -13.37
N ALA A 617 -7.63 17.84 -12.86
CA ALA A 617 -7.90 17.72 -11.43
C ALA A 617 -7.32 16.41 -10.90
N GLU A 618 -7.40 16.23 -9.58
CA GLU A 618 -7.07 14.99 -8.87
C GLU A 618 -8.25 14.59 -7.97
N GLY A 619 -8.28 13.31 -7.57
CA GLY A 619 -9.18 12.83 -6.53
C GLY A 619 -8.81 13.37 -5.15
N ALA A 620 -9.65 13.09 -4.15
CA ALA A 620 -9.29 13.38 -2.78
C ALA A 620 -8.28 12.35 -2.27
N PHE A 621 -7.13 12.83 -1.82
CA PHE A 621 -6.04 11.99 -1.34
C PHE A 621 -6.37 11.48 0.06
N SER A 622 -6.57 10.16 0.19
CA SER A 622 -7.19 9.56 1.37
C SER A 622 -6.45 9.89 2.68
N ILE A 623 -5.12 9.99 2.61
CA ILE A 623 -4.25 10.32 3.76
C ILE A 623 -4.63 11.67 4.41
N CYS A 624 -5.01 12.66 3.60
CA CYS A 624 -5.35 14.01 4.08
C CYS A 624 -6.61 13.99 4.95
N THR A 625 -7.57 13.13 4.60
CA THR A 625 -8.79 12.93 5.39
C THR A 625 -8.49 12.25 6.72
N PHE A 626 -7.56 11.29 6.75
CA PHE A 626 -7.10 10.68 8.00
C PHE A 626 -6.34 11.66 8.90
N TRP A 627 -5.48 12.53 8.36
CA TRP A 627 -4.86 13.59 9.17
C TRP A 627 -5.87 14.56 9.76
N LEU A 628 -6.98 14.83 9.06
CA LEU A 628 -8.07 15.63 9.62
C LEU A 628 -8.75 14.88 10.78
N ILE A 629 -8.98 13.57 10.65
CA ILE A 629 -9.52 12.74 11.74
C ILE A 629 -8.62 12.79 12.98
N ASP A 630 -7.30 12.69 12.82
CA ASP A 630 -6.34 12.84 13.92
C ASP A 630 -6.46 14.21 14.58
N CYS A 631 -6.49 15.28 13.79
CA CYS A 631 -6.63 16.65 14.29
C CYS A 631 -7.96 16.85 15.04
N LEU A 632 -9.07 16.34 14.53
CA LEU A 632 -10.37 16.38 15.19
C LEU A 632 -10.35 15.59 16.52
N THR A 633 -9.69 14.43 16.53
CA THR A 633 -9.49 13.62 17.75
C THR A 633 -8.68 14.38 18.79
N ALA A 634 -7.56 14.99 18.38
CA ALA A 634 -6.70 15.80 19.23
C ALA A 634 -7.40 17.06 19.78
N LEU A 635 -8.33 17.65 19.02
CA LEU A 635 -9.20 18.76 19.46
C LEU A 635 -10.32 18.32 20.41
N GLY A 636 -10.53 17.03 20.63
CA GLY A 636 -11.64 16.49 21.40
C GLY A 636 -12.98 16.46 20.64
N ARG A 637 -12.99 16.71 19.32
CA ARG A 637 -14.17 16.63 18.43
C ARG A 637 -14.44 15.17 18.03
N ILE A 638 -14.59 14.31 19.04
CA ILE A 638 -14.56 12.84 18.88
C ILE A 638 -15.73 12.32 18.03
N ASP A 639 -16.92 12.91 18.14
CA ASP A 639 -18.08 12.48 17.34
C ASP A 639 -17.89 12.77 15.85
N GLU A 640 -17.31 13.92 15.51
CA GLU A 640 -17.00 14.28 14.12
C GLU A 640 -15.89 13.40 13.55
N ALA A 641 -14.82 13.19 14.33
CA ALA A 641 -13.74 12.27 13.96
C ALA A 641 -14.27 10.86 13.69
N LYS A 642 -15.16 10.35 14.54
CA LYS A 642 -15.76 9.03 14.39
C LYS A 642 -16.62 8.92 13.13
N VAL A 643 -17.49 9.89 12.86
CA VAL A 643 -18.35 9.89 11.66
C VAL A 643 -17.49 9.90 10.39
N LEU A 644 -16.43 10.72 10.37
CA LEU A 644 -15.52 10.78 9.24
C LEU A 644 -14.69 9.50 9.08
N PHE A 645 -14.23 8.90 10.18
CA PHE A 645 -13.51 7.62 10.16
C PHE A 645 -14.39 6.47 9.65
N ASP A 646 -15.61 6.32 10.18
CA ASP A 646 -16.56 5.29 9.71
C ASP A 646 -16.90 5.47 8.22
N ARG A 647 -16.97 6.72 7.74
CA ARG A 647 -17.15 7.01 6.32
C ARG A 647 -15.93 6.61 5.51
N MET A 648 -14.71 6.90 5.99
CA MET A 648 -13.48 6.48 5.32
C MET A 648 -13.43 4.96 5.17
N LEU A 649 -13.80 4.18 6.20
CA LEU A 649 -13.89 2.72 6.11
C LEU A 649 -14.78 2.21 4.96
N GLY A 650 -15.82 2.97 4.60
CA GLY A 650 -16.70 2.61 3.50
C GLY A 650 -16.10 2.74 2.09
N TYR A 651 -14.96 3.43 1.93
CA TYR A 651 -14.21 3.47 0.66
C TYR A 651 -13.19 2.36 0.51
N ALA A 652 -13.02 1.52 1.54
CA ALA A 652 -12.27 0.27 1.38
C ALA A 652 -13.03 -0.66 0.43
N ASN A 653 -12.32 -1.51 -0.29
CA ASN A 653 -12.97 -2.61 -0.98
C ASN A 653 -13.51 -3.67 0.00
N ASP A 654 -14.16 -4.70 -0.53
CA ASP A 654 -14.71 -5.83 0.22
C ASP A 654 -13.70 -6.59 1.09
N LEU A 655 -12.40 -6.36 0.87
CA LEU A 655 -11.29 -6.95 1.60
C LEU A 655 -10.58 -5.98 2.56
N GLY A 656 -11.10 -4.76 2.72
CA GLY A 656 -10.52 -3.74 3.58
C GLY A 656 -9.28 -3.06 2.99
N LEU A 657 -9.09 -3.07 1.67
CA LEU A 657 -7.97 -2.44 0.97
C LEU A 657 -8.34 -1.06 0.42
N PHE A 658 -7.38 -0.14 0.43
CA PHE A 658 -7.57 1.23 -0.03
C PHE A 658 -6.65 1.60 -1.19
N ALA A 659 -7.18 2.39 -2.12
CA ALA A 659 -6.40 3.11 -3.11
C ALA A 659 -5.76 4.38 -2.52
N GLU A 660 -4.94 5.03 -3.32
CA GLU A 660 -4.34 6.32 -3.02
C GLU A 660 -5.39 7.42 -2.84
N GLN A 661 -6.34 7.50 -3.78
CA GLN A 661 -7.33 8.56 -3.84
C GLN A 661 -8.74 7.99 -4.01
N VAL A 662 -9.72 8.84 -3.69
CA VAL A 662 -11.13 8.60 -3.93
C VAL A 662 -11.65 9.72 -4.81
N ASP A 663 -12.36 9.38 -5.88
CA ASP A 663 -13.14 10.35 -6.65
C ASP A 663 -14.28 10.89 -5.77
N PRO A 664 -14.29 12.19 -5.39
CA PRO A 664 -15.33 12.72 -4.51
C PRO A 664 -16.74 12.65 -5.12
N ALA A 665 -16.85 12.67 -6.45
CA ALA A 665 -18.13 12.68 -7.14
C ALA A 665 -18.74 11.27 -7.27
N THR A 666 -17.90 10.25 -7.44
CA THR A 666 -18.37 8.88 -7.74
C THR A 666 -18.08 7.88 -6.62
N GLY A 667 -17.15 8.19 -5.71
CA GLY A 667 -16.62 7.27 -4.70
C GLY A 667 -15.66 6.23 -5.25
N ALA A 668 -15.30 6.30 -6.55
CA ALA A 668 -14.41 5.33 -7.17
C ALA A 668 -12.97 5.45 -6.64
N ALA A 669 -12.31 4.30 -6.48
CA ALA A 669 -10.88 4.24 -6.23
C ALA A 669 -10.06 4.81 -7.41
N LEU A 670 -9.09 5.65 -7.08
CA LEU A 670 -8.16 6.32 -8.01
C LEU A 670 -6.72 6.21 -7.49
N GLY A 671 -5.75 6.36 -8.40
CA GLY A 671 -4.32 6.27 -8.09
C GLY A 671 -3.85 4.85 -7.79
N ASN A 672 -2.62 4.72 -7.28
CA ASN A 672 -1.99 3.41 -7.05
C ASN A 672 -2.71 2.59 -5.96
N PHE A 673 -2.61 1.26 -6.07
CA PHE A 673 -3.40 0.32 -5.25
C PHE A 673 -2.65 -0.98 -4.91
N PRO A 674 -2.84 -1.50 -3.67
CA PRO A 674 -3.27 -0.73 -2.50
C PRO A 674 -2.17 0.27 -2.10
N GLN A 675 -2.55 1.37 -1.46
CA GLN A 675 -1.63 2.45 -1.11
C GLN A 675 -1.16 2.34 0.35
N ALA A 676 0.16 2.23 0.58
CA ALA A 676 0.73 2.17 1.92
C ALA A 676 0.36 3.40 2.76
N PHE A 677 0.43 4.59 2.14
CA PHE A 677 0.08 5.87 2.75
C PHE A 677 -1.35 5.93 3.30
N THR A 678 -2.31 5.32 2.61
CA THR A 678 -3.69 5.29 3.11
C THR A 678 -3.82 4.33 4.29
N HIS A 679 -3.21 3.14 4.19
CA HIS A 679 -3.26 2.12 5.23
C HIS A 679 -2.54 2.52 6.52
N LEU A 680 -1.41 3.24 6.44
CA LEU A 680 -0.72 3.73 7.64
C LEU A 680 -1.52 4.82 8.34
N ALA A 681 -2.15 5.73 7.60
CA ALA A 681 -2.91 6.81 8.23
C ALA A 681 -4.24 6.33 8.82
N LEU A 682 -4.82 5.27 8.26
CA LEU A 682 -5.91 4.54 8.91
C LEU A 682 -5.46 3.98 10.26
N ILE A 683 -4.25 3.40 10.35
CA ILE A 683 -3.73 2.86 11.60
C ILE A 683 -3.55 3.96 12.65
N ASP A 684 -2.85 5.03 12.28
CA ASP A 684 -2.60 6.16 13.18
C ASP A 684 -3.92 6.72 13.74
N ALA A 685 -4.84 7.08 12.84
CA ALA A 685 -6.14 7.64 13.22
C ALA A 685 -7.03 6.66 13.98
N GLY A 686 -7.03 5.39 13.61
CA GLY A 686 -7.85 4.38 14.28
C GLY A 686 -7.37 4.06 15.69
N VAL A 687 -6.05 4.05 15.92
CA VAL A 687 -5.46 3.87 17.26
C VAL A 687 -5.81 5.05 18.16
N ASP A 688 -5.59 6.28 17.69
CA ASP A 688 -5.83 7.49 18.47
C ASP A 688 -7.32 7.69 18.77
N LEU A 689 -8.19 7.47 17.79
CA LEU A 689 -9.64 7.53 17.96
C LEU A 689 -10.15 6.46 18.92
N THR A 690 -9.65 5.22 18.82
CA THR A 690 -10.00 4.14 19.74
C THR A 690 -9.63 4.50 21.18
N ALA A 691 -8.43 5.04 21.39
CA ALA A 691 -7.99 5.48 22.71
C ALA A 691 -8.87 6.63 23.24
N ALA A 692 -9.25 7.58 22.39
CA ALA A 692 -10.13 8.69 22.77
C ALA A 692 -11.55 8.23 23.13
N LEU A 693 -12.13 7.30 22.37
CA LEU A 693 -13.43 6.68 22.66
C LEU A 693 -13.42 5.94 24.00
N ALA A 694 -12.36 5.16 24.26
CA ALA A 694 -12.19 4.46 25.53
C ALA A 694 -12.10 5.42 26.73
N ARG A 695 -11.32 6.50 26.61
CA ARG A 695 -11.23 7.55 27.64
C ARG A 695 -12.59 8.19 27.91
N ARG A 696 -13.35 8.54 26.87
CA ARG A 696 -14.70 9.11 26.99
C ARG A 696 -15.67 8.15 27.68
N ALA A 697 -15.63 6.86 27.35
CA ALA A 697 -16.45 5.84 27.99
C ALA A 697 -16.13 5.68 29.48
N ALA A 698 -14.84 5.70 29.86
CA ALA A 698 -14.41 5.61 31.26
C ALA A 698 -14.92 6.79 32.11
N VAL A 699 -14.85 8.01 31.56
CA VAL A 699 -15.40 9.22 32.20
C VAL A 699 -16.92 9.14 32.36
N ALA A 700 -17.64 8.72 31.31
CA ALA A 700 -19.09 8.59 31.35
C ALA A 700 -19.57 7.48 32.32
N GLY A 701 -18.78 6.43 32.51
CA GLY A 701 -19.06 5.31 33.42
C GLY A 701 -18.76 5.57 34.90
N GLY A 702 -18.32 6.77 35.29
CA GLY A 702 -18.03 7.13 36.69
C GLY A 702 -16.74 6.53 37.26
N MET A 703 -15.86 5.98 36.41
CA MET A 703 -14.52 5.54 36.82
C MET A 703 -13.56 6.73 36.85
N THR A 704 -13.66 7.58 37.88
CA THR A 704 -12.58 8.51 38.26
C THR A 704 -11.54 7.77 39.11
N GLU A 705 -10.41 7.45 38.46
CA GLU A 705 -9.06 7.13 38.95
C GLU A 705 -8.87 6.22 40.18
N ARG A 706 -8.24 5.06 39.92
CA ARG A 706 -6.97 4.63 40.52
C ARG A 706 -6.42 3.42 39.77
N ALA A 707 -5.64 3.66 38.72
CA ALA A 707 -4.58 2.77 38.24
C ALA A 707 -3.74 3.49 37.16
N SER A 708 -2.77 4.28 37.62
CA SER A 708 -1.56 4.55 36.87
C SER A 708 -0.88 3.22 36.52
N THR A 709 -0.78 2.92 35.22
CA THR A 709 0.18 2.04 34.49
C THR A 709 -0.50 1.35 33.29
N VAL A 710 -0.93 2.15 32.32
CA VAL A 710 -0.82 1.77 30.91
C VAL A 710 0.02 2.88 30.30
N ALA A 711 1.13 2.51 29.68
CA ALA A 711 2.13 3.45 29.18
C ALA A 711 1.46 4.53 28.31
N GLU A 712 1.47 5.77 28.79
CA GLU A 712 1.42 6.93 27.92
C GLU A 712 2.55 6.74 26.89
N ALA A 713 2.20 6.56 25.62
CA ALA A 713 3.10 7.06 24.59
C ALA A 713 3.27 8.55 24.90
N PRO A 714 4.50 9.07 25.03
CA PRO A 714 4.68 10.43 25.47
C PRO A 714 4.06 11.36 24.43
N ALA A 715 2.98 12.04 24.80
CA ALA A 715 2.69 13.33 24.20
C ALA A 715 3.94 14.21 24.42
N PRO A 716 4.39 15.00 23.43
CA PRO A 716 5.50 15.91 23.63
C PRO A 716 5.05 16.92 24.69
N SER A 717 5.54 16.76 25.91
CA SER A 717 5.21 17.65 27.02
C SER A 717 5.69 19.06 26.70
N GLY A 718 4.74 19.93 26.38
CA GLY A 718 4.91 21.37 26.49
C GLY A 718 5.17 21.73 27.95
N GLY A 719 6.23 22.48 28.20
CA GLY A 719 6.59 22.92 29.54
C GLY A 719 7.88 23.73 29.57
N ASN A 720 7.72 25.04 29.36
CA ASN A 720 8.68 26.17 29.46
C ASN A 720 9.94 26.17 28.58
#